data_AF-A0A162QGK3-F1
#
_entry.id   AF-A0A162QGK3-F1
#
_cell.length_a   1.000
_cell.length_b   1.000
_cell.length_c   1.000
_cell.angle_alpha   90.00
_cell.angle_beta   90.00
_cell.angle_gamma   90.00
#
_symmetry.space_group_name_H-M   'P 1'
#
loop_
_entity.id
_entity.type
_entity.pdbx_description
1 polymer ?
#
loop_
_entity_poly.entity_id
_entity_poly.type
_entity_poly.pdbx_seq_one_letter_code
_entity_poly.pdbx_strand_id
1 'polypeptide(L)'
;MFSKWHTDQRGSVSIFLILILAIVFTFVALFIDYARIAAMKVQSERLVHSAVRSVMSAYEPELQQEYGLFAYGESNGDQIMSGVLNDSMDHGDRGDSFSILPLELDTSSLQMERMLGEYEIFNRQVGEEMKYKAPIDFTLEIVNKFKPISQSMKEASNTVDVLKKLQKLYDKREDALDEMLKKQKKSAQSVDDISNLIMDQASTHISNESLGGGIHSGKDIAAQYDDYVLKANELERLITQRQGKISTDKSEDDNEDAEIALMDSYSSLISGYQQGSSSVLSSISNIQNALRADHLKMLPEAIDLWEEAYKLNEQMKQVIEESENRSQSEGYDTVTREDSPGSTEELSNEDSEAIRKIRGQTDKLLLPEALLQDLKKEIDVQINHHQALDGQITSFSSTLSGAYGTTSSSSQMKSAVIETRVQIDDYLRKYFIPGSNNILEAELRKLEENRSSDKERKEIEKKAKGKLKDATNILNKINELSGKAGSYMEAYRTLQQYYDESMIFNKQSVGDSSYQGAQLDNDPYDASTSAMDNMDGLFGSMGSMLTGLQDEFYQNEYASLYFHHFDITQLGDIVSNPDSSIGDDLVEQLSIHKQELEYILYGFHNPVGNISAAYSEIFGVRLAIRTMEGLVKSSKLGNPLLILAAALLYGIEMAIVDMIQLCQKGSIELSAYLKVEMTYRDYLRVFLFIHSNNDRKMSRMLSLIRFNTGINPAERATYSSGEVRIGMKLWFLPGIMRMFSSATNSEDEVEGNRYYAIKQADYSY
;
A
#
# COMPACT_ATOMS: atom_id res chain seq x y z
N MET A 1 51.88 34.64 -103.50
CA MET A 1 50.41 34.81 -103.50
C MET A 1 49.94 34.40 -102.11
N PHE A 2 49.55 35.25 -101.16
CA PHE A 2 48.80 36.49 -101.22
C PHE A 2 49.39 37.52 -100.24
N SER A 3 50.07 38.52 -100.78
CA SER A 3 50.47 39.73 -100.05
C SER A 3 49.85 40.93 -100.77
N LYS A 4 48.72 41.41 -100.25
CA LYS A 4 48.06 42.70 -100.50
C LYS A 4 46.58 42.50 -100.17
N TRP A 5 46.13 42.88 -98.98
CA TRP A 5 44.75 43.31 -98.70
C TRP A 5 44.77 43.97 -97.31
N HIS A 6 45.39 45.14 -97.25
CA HIS A 6 45.07 46.16 -96.26
C HIS A 6 44.74 47.44 -97.02
N THR A 7 43.79 48.20 -96.49
CA THR A 7 43.25 49.49 -96.96
C THR A 7 42.26 49.47 -98.12
N ASP A 8 41.10 48.85 -97.89
CA ASP A 8 39.82 49.42 -98.35
C ASP A 8 38.96 49.68 -97.10
N GLN A 9 38.64 50.96 -96.82
CA GLN A 9 37.88 51.37 -95.62
C GLN A 9 36.36 51.22 -95.78
N ARG A 10 35.90 50.63 -96.89
CA ARG A 10 34.48 50.32 -97.11
C ARG A 10 34.13 49.01 -96.39
N GLY A 11 33.61 49.14 -95.18
CA GLY A 11 33.08 48.01 -94.38
C GLY A 11 33.67 47.86 -92.98
N SER A 12 34.71 48.62 -92.61
CA SER A 12 35.28 48.59 -91.25
C SER A 12 34.29 49.05 -90.19
N VAL A 13 33.48 50.08 -90.49
CA VAL A 13 32.38 50.55 -89.65
C VAL A 13 31.30 49.47 -89.49
N SER A 14 30.99 48.74 -90.55
CA SER A 14 30.05 47.61 -90.51
C SER A 14 30.58 46.45 -89.68
N ILE A 15 31.86 46.08 -89.81
CA ILE A 15 32.50 45.03 -89.00
C ILE A 15 32.54 45.44 -87.53
N PHE A 16 32.86 46.70 -87.22
CA PHE A 16 32.87 47.23 -85.85
C PHE A 16 31.46 47.25 -85.24
N LEU A 17 30.44 47.68 -86.01
CA LEU A 17 29.04 47.64 -85.59
C LEU A 17 28.54 46.21 -85.40
N ILE A 18 28.90 45.27 -86.27
CA ILE A 18 28.55 43.85 -86.13
C ILE A 18 29.23 43.26 -84.87
N LEU A 19 30.48 43.63 -84.58
CA LEU A 19 31.19 43.19 -83.39
C LEU A 19 30.54 43.74 -82.10
N ILE A 20 30.23 45.04 -82.07
CA ILE A 20 29.51 45.65 -80.94
C ILE A 20 28.12 45.03 -80.79
N LEU A 21 27.37 44.88 -81.88
CA LEU A 21 26.05 44.26 -81.88
C LEU A 21 26.14 42.82 -81.37
N ALA A 22 27.15 42.05 -81.78
CA ALA A 22 27.36 40.69 -81.29
C ALA A 22 27.64 40.66 -79.78
N ILE A 23 28.50 41.55 -79.28
CA ILE A 23 28.81 41.64 -77.84
C ILE A 23 27.57 42.06 -77.04
N VAL A 24 26.84 43.08 -77.49
CA VAL A 24 25.61 43.55 -76.85
C VAL A 24 24.53 42.47 -76.90
N PHE A 25 24.39 41.77 -78.03
CA PHE A 25 23.45 40.66 -78.18
C PHE A 25 23.80 39.50 -77.26
N THR A 26 25.07 39.09 -77.16
CA THR A 26 25.52 38.06 -76.21
C THR A 26 25.24 38.47 -74.77
N PHE A 27 25.47 39.73 -74.41
CA PHE A 27 25.18 40.24 -73.07
C PHE A 27 23.67 40.21 -72.78
N VAL A 28 22.83 40.73 -73.68
CA VAL A 28 21.37 40.70 -73.54
C VAL A 28 20.85 39.26 -73.47
N ALA A 29 21.36 38.36 -74.31
CA ALA A 29 21.03 36.94 -74.29
C ALA A 29 21.38 36.28 -72.95
N LEU A 30 22.53 36.62 -72.36
CA LEU A 30 22.93 36.15 -71.03
C LEU A 30 21.98 36.68 -69.94
N PHE A 31 21.59 37.96 -69.98
CA PHE A 31 20.62 38.52 -69.02
C PHE A 31 19.24 37.89 -69.14
N ILE A 32 18.80 37.56 -70.36
CA ILE A 32 17.52 36.88 -70.59
C ILE A 32 17.55 35.47 -69.99
N ASP A 33 18.58 34.67 -70.27
CA ASP A 33 18.70 33.32 -69.69
C ASP A 33 18.88 33.40 -68.15
N TYR A 34 19.63 34.38 -67.62
CA TYR A 34 19.77 34.58 -66.17
C TYR A 34 18.44 34.95 -65.50
N ALA A 35 17.69 35.90 -66.06
CA ALA A 35 16.38 36.29 -65.53
C ALA A 35 15.39 35.13 -65.57
N ARG A 36 15.43 34.31 -66.63
CA ARG A 36 14.60 33.09 -66.74
C ARG A 36 15.00 32.04 -65.72
N ILE A 37 16.30 31.83 -65.47
CA ILE A 37 16.76 30.90 -64.42
C ILE A 37 16.37 31.40 -63.03
N ALA A 38 16.51 32.70 -62.75
CA ALA A 38 16.08 33.27 -61.48
C ALA A 38 14.57 33.10 -61.26
N ALA A 39 13.77 33.35 -62.30
CA ALA A 39 12.32 33.12 -62.26
C ALA A 39 11.98 31.63 -62.11
N MET A 40 12.69 30.74 -62.81
CA MET A 40 12.56 29.29 -62.66
C MET A 40 12.82 28.86 -61.22
N LYS A 41 13.91 29.31 -60.59
CA LYS A 41 14.23 28.94 -59.20
C LYS A 41 13.13 29.29 -58.22
N VAL A 42 12.59 30.51 -58.30
CA VAL A 42 11.49 30.97 -57.44
C VAL A 42 10.21 30.20 -57.73
N GLN A 43 9.91 29.93 -59.00
CA GLN A 43 8.73 29.17 -59.37
C GLN A 43 8.83 27.72 -58.92
N SER A 44 9.98 27.07 -59.14
CA SER A 44 10.28 25.72 -58.68
C SER A 44 10.13 25.60 -57.17
N GLU A 45 10.68 26.53 -56.38
CA GLU A 45 10.54 26.54 -54.91
C GLU A 45 9.07 26.62 -54.47
N ARG A 46 8.28 27.51 -55.07
CA ARG A 46 6.83 27.60 -54.79
C ARG A 46 6.08 26.34 -55.18
N LEU A 47 6.45 25.71 -56.30
CA LEU A 47 5.84 24.48 -56.77
C LEU A 47 6.15 23.32 -55.82
N VAL A 48 7.39 23.18 -55.34
CA VAL A 48 7.75 22.13 -54.37
C VAL A 48 7.01 22.33 -53.05
N HIS A 49 6.98 23.55 -52.50
CA HIS A 49 6.20 23.82 -51.28
C HIS A 49 4.70 23.54 -51.46
N SER A 50 4.12 23.90 -52.60
CA SER A 50 2.72 23.60 -52.89
C SER A 50 2.50 22.09 -53.03
N ALA A 51 3.40 21.37 -53.70
CA ALA A 51 3.29 19.94 -53.91
C ALA A 51 3.39 19.16 -52.59
N VAL A 52 4.38 19.47 -51.74
CA VAL A 52 4.53 18.84 -50.42
C VAL A 52 3.32 19.17 -49.53
N ARG A 53 2.81 20.41 -49.56
CA ARG A 53 1.58 20.78 -48.83
C ARG A 53 0.35 20.04 -49.35
N SER A 54 0.25 19.80 -50.66
CA SER A 54 -0.84 19.01 -51.25
C SER A 54 -0.75 17.54 -50.85
N VAL A 55 0.45 16.96 -50.82
CA VAL A 55 0.67 15.62 -50.24
C VAL A 55 0.19 15.59 -48.80
N MET A 56 0.68 16.51 -47.97
CA MET A 56 0.29 16.63 -46.55
C MET A 56 -1.12 17.20 -46.34
N SER A 57 -1.94 17.35 -47.40
CA SER A 57 -3.37 17.59 -47.25
C SER A 57 -4.18 16.29 -47.22
N ALA A 58 -3.57 15.18 -47.65
CA ALA A 58 -4.14 13.83 -47.57
C ALA A 58 -3.89 13.21 -46.19
N TYR A 59 -4.28 13.92 -45.12
CA TYR A 59 -4.23 13.40 -43.75
C TYR A 59 -5.38 12.41 -43.50
N GLU A 60 -5.25 11.58 -42.47
CA GLU A 60 -6.31 10.67 -42.01
C GLU A 60 -7.44 11.44 -41.31
N PRO A 61 -8.66 11.55 -41.88
CA PRO A 61 -9.72 12.36 -41.29
C PRO A 61 -10.21 11.82 -39.94
N GLU A 62 -10.16 10.50 -39.75
CA GLU A 62 -10.61 9.82 -38.53
C GLU A 62 -9.75 10.21 -37.32
N LEU A 63 -8.42 10.24 -37.46
CA LEU A 63 -7.50 10.68 -36.41
C LEU A 63 -7.74 12.15 -36.01
N GLN A 64 -8.04 13.01 -36.98
CA GLN A 64 -8.29 14.43 -36.75
C GLN A 64 -9.63 14.67 -36.06
N GLN A 65 -10.68 13.94 -36.46
CA GLN A 65 -12.03 14.14 -35.93
C GLN A 65 -12.20 13.54 -34.54
N GLU A 66 -11.68 12.34 -34.31
CA GLU A 66 -11.86 11.63 -33.04
C GLU A 66 -10.81 12.01 -31.99
N TYR A 67 -9.59 12.36 -32.40
CA TYR A 67 -8.46 12.57 -31.49
C TYR A 67 -7.74 13.92 -31.68
N GLY A 68 -8.08 14.71 -32.71
CA GLY A 68 -7.38 15.97 -32.99
C GLY A 68 -5.94 15.79 -33.47
N LEU A 69 -5.56 14.58 -33.92
CA LEU A 69 -4.21 14.26 -34.37
C LEU A 69 -4.11 14.34 -35.89
N PHE A 70 -2.92 14.68 -36.37
CA PHE A 70 -2.63 14.76 -37.80
C PHE A 70 -1.53 13.78 -38.20
N ALA A 71 -1.84 12.89 -39.13
CA ALA A 71 -0.85 12.05 -39.78
C ALA A 71 -1.25 11.81 -41.24
N TYR A 72 -0.24 11.58 -42.08
CA TYR A 72 -0.42 11.30 -43.49
C TYR A 72 -1.11 9.94 -43.70
N GLY A 73 -2.14 9.90 -44.56
CA GLY A 73 -2.92 8.69 -44.82
C GLY A 73 -2.30 7.74 -45.84
N GLU A 74 -3.03 6.69 -46.22
CA GLU A 74 -2.52 5.61 -47.09
C GLU A 74 -2.37 5.97 -48.58
N SER A 75 -2.51 7.25 -48.94
CA SER A 75 -2.39 7.65 -50.34
C SER A 75 -0.95 7.52 -50.86
N ASN A 76 -0.77 7.29 -52.16
CA ASN A 76 0.56 7.26 -52.75
C ASN A 76 1.10 8.70 -52.90
N GLY A 77 1.99 9.10 -51.99
CA GLY A 77 2.49 10.47 -51.90
C GLY A 77 3.28 10.90 -53.14
N ASP A 78 4.10 10.00 -53.71
CA ASP A 78 4.84 10.29 -54.94
C ASP A 78 3.91 10.55 -56.12
N GLN A 79 2.77 9.85 -56.20
CA GLN A 79 1.76 10.08 -57.23
C GLN A 79 1.04 11.42 -57.04
N ILE A 80 0.67 11.78 -55.81
CA ILE A 80 0.06 13.08 -55.52
C ILE A 80 1.04 14.20 -55.86
N MET A 81 2.29 14.08 -55.43
CA MET A 81 3.34 15.05 -55.68
C MET A 81 3.60 15.22 -57.19
N SER A 82 3.81 14.12 -57.90
CA SER A 82 4.02 14.12 -59.36
C SER A 82 2.82 14.69 -60.10
N GLY A 83 1.59 14.35 -59.68
CA GLY A 83 0.35 14.87 -60.26
C GLY A 83 0.24 16.39 -60.10
N VAL A 84 0.41 16.89 -58.87
CA VAL A 84 0.36 18.34 -58.59
C VAL A 84 1.44 19.10 -59.33
N LEU A 85 2.66 18.55 -59.41
CA LEU A 85 3.76 19.17 -60.14
C LEU A 85 3.50 19.22 -61.65
N ASN A 86 3.04 18.13 -62.25
CA ASN A 86 2.72 18.07 -63.68
C ASN A 86 1.53 18.97 -64.04
N ASP A 87 0.44 18.92 -63.27
CA ASP A 87 -0.74 19.77 -63.49
C ASP A 87 -0.40 21.27 -63.33
N SER A 88 0.51 21.61 -62.42
CA SER A 88 0.94 23.00 -62.23
C SER A 88 1.90 23.51 -63.31
N MET A 89 2.58 22.60 -64.02
CA MET A 89 3.48 22.91 -65.13
C MET A 89 2.76 22.83 -66.50
N ASP A 90 1.62 22.14 -66.58
CA ASP A 90 0.78 22.13 -67.76
C ASP A 90 0.06 23.48 -67.93
N HIS A 91 0.33 24.15 -69.04
CA HIS A 91 -0.27 25.45 -69.37
C HIS A 91 -1.55 25.32 -70.22
N GLY A 92 -2.00 24.08 -70.46
CA GLY A 92 -3.17 23.77 -71.28
C GLY A 92 -2.97 24.07 -72.76
N ASP A 93 -3.86 23.55 -73.61
CA ASP A 93 -3.78 23.66 -75.07
C ASP A 93 -4.25 25.04 -75.56
N ARG A 94 -3.53 26.10 -75.19
CA ARG A 94 -3.64 27.42 -75.80
C ARG A 94 -2.61 27.52 -76.92
N GLY A 95 -2.96 26.97 -78.08
CA GLY A 95 -2.09 26.81 -79.27
C GLY A 95 -1.37 28.05 -79.83
N ASP A 96 -1.56 29.25 -79.26
CA ASP A 96 -0.92 30.50 -79.67
C ASP A 96 -0.08 31.20 -78.56
N SER A 97 0.08 30.61 -77.37
CA SER A 97 0.81 31.26 -76.26
C SER A 97 2.29 30.82 -76.20
N PHE A 98 3.22 31.77 -76.38
CA PHE A 98 4.65 31.54 -76.17
C PHE A 98 4.94 31.37 -74.66
N SER A 99 5.27 30.15 -74.22
CA SER A 99 5.67 29.91 -72.83
C SER A 99 7.09 30.43 -72.57
N ILE A 100 7.18 31.45 -71.72
CA ILE A 100 8.44 32.08 -71.33
C ILE A 100 9.27 31.15 -70.41
N LEU A 101 8.59 30.28 -69.66
CA LEU A 101 9.17 29.35 -68.68
C LEU A 101 8.58 27.94 -68.87
N PRO A 102 8.97 27.20 -69.92
CA PRO A 102 8.58 25.81 -70.08
C PRO A 102 9.36 24.96 -69.05
N LEU A 103 8.71 24.68 -67.92
CA LEU A 103 9.23 23.81 -66.88
C LEU A 103 8.84 22.38 -67.18
N GLU A 104 9.76 21.45 -66.99
CA GLU A 104 9.53 20.01 -67.11
C GLU A 104 9.97 19.33 -65.81
N LEU A 105 9.14 18.44 -65.28
CA LEU A 105 9.50 17.58 -64.16
C LEU A 105 10.49 16.52 -64.66
N ASP A 106 11.67 16.42 -64.02
CA ASP A 106 12.66 15.37 -64.30
C ASP A 106 12.49 14.22 -63.31
N THR A 107 12.61 14.53 -62.01
CA THR A 107 12.41 13.58 -60.92
C THR A 107 11.71 14.26 -59.75
N SER A 108 10.93 13.48 -59.00
CA SER A 108 10.42 13.84 -57.68
C SER A 108 10.61 12.65 -56.75
N SER A 109 11.06 12.92 -55.53
CA SER A 109 11.15 11.94 -54.46
C SER A 109 10.54 12.50 -53.19
N LEU A 110 9.96 11.59 -52.40
CA LEU A 110 9.30 11.92 -51.16
C LEU A 110 9.85 11.04 -50.03
N GLN A 111 10.21 11.68 -48.92
CA GLN A 111 10.60 11.02 -47.69
C GLN A 111 9.55 11.31 -46.63
N MET A 112 9.04 10.24 -46.01
CA MET A 112 8.07 10.30 -44.92
C MET A 112 8.74 9.89 -43.63
N GLU A 113 8.71 10.77 -42.63
CA GLU A 113 9.43 10.60 -41.37
C GLU A 113 8.55 10.99 -40.17
N ARG A 114 9.08 10.80 -38.96
CA ARG A 114 8.45 11.16 -37.69
C ARG A 114 7.08 10.50 -37.53
N MET A 115 7.10 9.20 -37.25
CA MET A 115 5.85 8.43 -37.14
C MET A 115 5.06 8.93 -35.94
N LEU A 116 3.73 8.97 -36.06
CA LEU A 116 2.83 9.40 -34.99
C LEU A 116 3.01 8.54 -33.73
N GLY A 117 3.37 7.27 -33.88
CA GLY A 117 3.63 6.35 -32.78
C GLY A 117 4.89 6.63 -31.97
N GLU A 118 5.77 7.54 -32.41
CA GLU A 118 6.94 7.97 -31.65
C GLU A 118 6.47 8.88 -30.50
N TYR A 119 6.88 8.57 -29.26
CA TYR A 119 6.42 9.31 -28.08
C TYR A 119 6.66 10.83 -28.16
N GLU A 120 7.81 11.26 -28.67
CA GLU A 120 8.12 12.68 -28.82
C GLU A 120 7.13 13.38 -29.78
N ILE A 121 6.80 12.71 -30.89
CA ILE A 121 5.91 13.23 -31.92
C ILE A 121 4.47 13.26 -31.41
N PHE A 122 4.03 12.17 -30.81
CA PHE A 122 2.70 12.07 -30.22
C PHE A 122 2.50 13.13 -29.13
N ASN A 123 3.45 13.25 -28.19
CA ASN A 123 3.38 14.23 -27.11
C ASN A 123 3.37 15.66 -27.63
N ARG A 124 4.13 15.96 -28.70
CA ARG A 124 4.10 17.29 -29.34
C ARG A 124 2.72 17.61 -29.92
N GLN A 125 2.09 16.68 -30.63
CA GLN A 125 0.75 16.90 -31.17
C GLN A 125 -0.31 17.05 -30.08
N VAL A 126 -0.25 16.21 -29.04
CA VAL A 126 -1.10 16.34 -27.84
C VAL A 126 -0.90 17.72 -27.20
N GLY A 127 0.33 18.19 -27.05
CA GLY A 127 0.63 19.52 -26.51
C GLY A 127 0.04 20.66 -27.32
N GLU A 128 0.21 20.66 -28.65
CA GLU A 128 -0.35 21.70 -29.54
C GLU A 128 -1.88 21.71 -29.54
N GLU A 129 -2.50 20.53 -29.50
CA GLU A 129 -3.95 20.40 -29.43
C GLU A 129 -4.52 20.91 -28.09
N MET A 130 -3.87 20.54 -26.98
CA MET A 130 -4.34 20.90 -25.65
C MET A 130 -4.01 22.33 -25.24
N LYS A 131 -3.03 22.98 -25.89
CA LYS A 131 -2.67 24.39 -25.66
C LYS A 131 -3.87 25.34 -25.73
N TYR A 132 -4.84 25.04 -26.58
CA TYR A 132 -6.05 25.85 -26.74
C TYR A 132 -7.30 25.23 -26.07
N LYS A 133 -7.33 23.90 -25.88
CA LYS A 133 -8.49 23.16 -25.38
C LYS A 133 -8.50 22.94 -23.86
N ALA A 134 -7.34 22.92 -23.21
CA ALA A 134 -7.22 22.84 -21.75
C ALA A 134 -6.32 23.98 -21.23
N PRO A 135 -6.88 25.19 -21.03
CA PRO A 135 -6.21 26.22 -20.25
C PRO A 135 -5.93 25.72 -18.83
N ILE A 136 -4.84 26.21 -18.22
CA ILE A 136 -4.36 25.84 -16.87
C ILE A 136 -5.44 25.94 -15.77
N ASP A 137 -6.51 26.72 -16.00
CA ASP A 137 -7.63 26.94 -15.08
C ASP A 137 -8.34 25.65 -14.63
N PHE A 138 -8.39 24.62 -15.47
CA PHE A 138 -9.16 23.39 -15.19
C PHE A 138 -8.49 22.45 -14.18
N THR A 139 -7.18 22.60 -13.95
CA THR A 139 -6.46 21.82 -12.92
C THR A 139 -6.22 22.62 -11.65
N LEU A 140 -6.11 23.94 -11.75
CA LEU A 140 -6.29 24.82 -10.58
C LEU A 140 -7.65 24.56 -9.93
N GLU A 141 -8.70 24.28 -10.72
CA GLU A 141 -9.99 23.86 -10.17
C GLU A 141 -9.86 22.63 -9.25
N ILE A 142 -9.23 21.54 -9.69
CA ILE A 142 -9.05 20.32 -8.88
C ILE A 142 -8.21 20.58 -7.64
N VAL A 143 -7.06 21.23 -7.76
CA VAL A 143 -6.19 21.53 -6.60
C VAL A 143 -6.94 22.41 -5.58
N ASN A 144 -7.70 23.39 -6.06
CA ASN A 144 -8.54 24.24 -5.21
C ASN A 144 -9.64 23.47 -4.48
N LYS A 145 -10.13 22.33 -5.02
CA LYS A 145 -11.08 21.46 -4.32
C LYS A 145 -10.46 20.77 -3.09
N PHE A 146 -9.18 20.39 -3.15
CA PHE A 146 -8.47 19.70 -2.05
C PHE A 146 -7.74 20.63 -1.08
N LYS A 147 -7.42 21.86 -1.51
CA LYS A 147 -6.74 22.85 -0.69
C LYS A 147 -7.35 23.07 0.71
N PRO A 148 -8.69 23.19 0.89
CA PRO A 148 -9.25 23.48 2.21
C PRO A 148 -9.06 22.36 3.25
N ILE A 149 -8.78 21.13 2.81
CA ILE A 149 -8.58 19.99 3.71
C ILE A 149 -7.11 19.59 3.85
N SER A 150 -6.16 20.25 3.17
CA SER A 150 -4.76 19.85 3.12
C SER A 150 -4.10 19.76 4.50
N GLN A 151 -4.27 20.79 5.35
CA GLN A 151 -3.69 20.82 6.69
C GLN A 151 -4.36 19.81 7.63
N SER A 152 -5.68 19.63 7.54
CA SER A 152 -6.40 18.63 8.35
C SER A 152 -5.98 17.21 7.95
N MET A 153 -5.80 16.96 6.66
CA MET A 153 -5.31 15.68 6.14
C MET A 153 -3.86 15.41 6.56
N LYS A 154 -2.98 16.41 6.52
CA LYS A 154 -1.60 16.30 7.03
C LYS A 154 -1.58 15.87 8.50
N GLU A 155 -2.36 16.53 9.35
CA GLU A 155 -2.42 16.16 10.77
C GLU A 155 -3.09 14.81 10.99
N ALA A 156 -4.07 14.44 10.18
CA ALA A 156 -4.72 13.12 10.22
C ALA A 156 -3.76 11.99 9.85
N SER A 157 -3.03 12.11 8.74
CA SER A 157 -2.03 11.12 8.30
C SER A 157 -0.99 10.88 9.40
N ASN A 158 -0.39 11.95 9.93
CA ASN A 158 0.55 11.86 11.04
C ASN A 158 -0.06 11.20 12.29
N THR A 159 -1.29 11.56 12.63
CA THR A 159 -1.95 11.02 13.83
C THR A 159 -2.29 9.54 13.68
N VAL A 160 -2.80 9.12 12.50
CA VAL A 160 -3.11 7.71 12.21
C VAL A 160 -1.86 6.85 12.26
N ASP A 161 -0.77 7.27 11.62
CA ASP A 161 0.49 6.50 11.62
C ASP A 161 1.04 6.29 13.04
N VAL A 162 1.12 7.37 13.83
CA VAL A 162 1.63 7.32 15.21
C VAL A 162 0.76 6.44 16.08
N LEU A 163 -0.56 6.66 16.06
CA LEU A 163 -1.49 5.91 16.90
C LEU A 163 -1.60 4.44 16.48
N LYS A 164 -1.41 4.10 15.19
CA LYS A 164 -1.30 2.70 14.74
C LYS A 164 -0.06 2.02 15.30
N LYS A 165 1.11 2.68 15.22
CA LYS A 165 2.36 2.14 15.79
C LYS A 165 2.20 1.93 17.30
N LEU A 166 1.62 2.92 17.99
CA LEU A 166 1.33 2.82 19.42
C LEU A 166 0.31 1.75 19.75
N GLN A 167 -0.74 1.56 18.95
CA GLN A 167 -1.74 0.50 19.16
C GLN A 167 -1.09 -0.89 19.13
N LYS A 168 -0.23 -1.17 18.13
CA LYS A 168 0.46 -2.46 18.01
C LYS A 168 1.40 -2.73 19.20
N LEU A 169 2.07 -1.70 19.72
CA LEU A 169 2.95 -1.83 20.89
C LEU A 169 2.15 -1.94 22.20
N TYR A 170 1.08 -1.15 22.33
CA TYR A 170 0.18 -1.15 23.47
C TYR A 170 -0.45 -2.54 23.66
N ASP A 171 -1.02 -3.13 22.61
CA ASP A 171 -1.69 -4.43 22.72
C ASP A 171 -0.72 -5.54 23.11
N LYS A 172 0.49 -5.54 22.53
CA LYS A 172 1.54 -6.49 22.94
C LYS A 172 1.95 -6.32 24.39
N ARG A 173 2.05 -5.07 24.88
CA ARG A 173 2.39 -4.78 26.27
C ARG A 173 1.30 -5.30 27.20
N GLU A 174 0.03 -5.02 26.88
CA GLU A 174 -1.08 -5.48 27.71
C GLU A 174 -1.20 -7.01 27.74
N ASP A 175 -0.99 -7.69 26.60
CA ASP A 175 -0.98 -9.16 26.53
C ASP A 175 0.17 -9.75 27.37
N ALA A 176 1.37 -9.14 27.34
CA ALA A 176 2.51 -9.56 28.15
C ALA A 176 2.21 -9.40 29.66
N LEU A 177 1.59 -8.28 30.07
CA LEU A 177 1.20 -8.04 31.46
C LEU A 177 0.10 -9.00 31.94
N ASP A 178 -0.87 -9.32 31.09
CA ASP A 178 -1.93 -10.29 31.40
C ASP A 178 -1.37 -11.71 31.55
N GLU A 179 -0.47 -12.13 30.65
CA GLU A 179 0.21 -13.43 30.77
C GLU A 179 1.16 -13.45 31.98
N MET A 180 1.83 -12.34 32.32
CA MET A 180 2.66 -12.22 33.53
C MET A 180 1.84 -12.52 34.80
N LEU A 181 0.71 -11.83 35.00
CA LEU A 181 -0.18 -12.04 36.15
C LEU A 181 -0.74 -13.48 36.17
N LYS A 182 -1.05 -14.03 35.00
CA LYS A 182 -1.53 -15.42 34.87
C LYS A 182 -0.47 -16.44 35.27
N LYS A 183 0.81 -16.22 34.94
CA LYS A 183 1.93 -17.07 35.37
C LYS A 183 2.13 -17.00 36.89
N GLN A 184 2.09 -15.80 37.47
CA GLN A 184 2.14 -15.61 38.93
C GLN A 184 0.99 -16.34 39.65
N LYS A 185 -0.24 -16.20 39.14
CA LYS A 185 -1.42 -16.86 39.70
C LYS A 185 -1.37 -18.38 39.56
N LYS A 186 -0.91 -18.90 38.41
CA LYS A 186 -0.78 -20.34 38.18
C LYS A 186 0.30 -20.96 39.05
N SER A 187 1.42 -20.25 39.26
CA SER A 187 2.46 -20.65 40.21
C SER A 187 1.93 -20.67 41.65
N ALA A 188 1.01 -19.76 42.00
CA ALA A 188 0.38 -19.77 43.30
C ALA A 188 -0.66 -20.89 43.47
N GLN A 189 -1.45 -21.14 42.43
CA GLN A 189 -2.47 -22.18 42.41
C GLN A 189 -1.91 -23.57 42.72
N SER A 190 -0.71 -23.90 42.22
CA SER A 190 -0.14 -25.23 42.44
C SER A 190 0.08 -25.53 43.93
N VAL A 191 0.36 -24.52 44.76
CA VAL A 191 0.52 -24.69 46.21
C VAL A 191 -0.76 -25.22 46.88
N ASP A 192 -1.94 -24.99 46.30
CA ASP A 192 -3.20 -25.49 46.85
C ASP A 192 -3.27 -27.02 46.88
N ASP A 193 -2.55 -27.70 45.99
CA ASP A 193 -2.54 -29.17 45.92
C ASP A 193 -1.95 -29.82 47.18
N ILE A 194 -1.08 -29.12 47.91
CA ILE A 194 -0.46 -29.62 49.15
C ILE A 194 -1.27 -29.27 50.40
N SER A 195 -2.18 -28.27 50.32
CA SER A 195 -3.01 -27.77 51.41
C SER A 195 -3.63 -28.88 52.27
N ASN A 196 -4.36 -29.78 51.62
CA ASN A 196 -5.14 -30.83 52.28
C ASN A 196 -4.27 -31.98 52.81
N LEU A 197 -3.09 -32.19 52.22
CA LEU A 197 -2.13 -33.18 52.71
C LEU A 197 -1.42 -32.72 53.97
N ILE A 198 -1.35 -31.41 54.22
CA ILE A 198 -0.87 -30.87 55.49
C ILE A 198 -2.00 -30.93 56.53
N MET A 199 -3.11 -30.25 56.26
CA MET A 199 -4.25 -30.15 57.15
C MET A 199 -5.50 -29.73 56.35
N ASP A 200 -6.57 -30.53 56.46
CA ASP A 200 -7.85 -30.36 55.77
C ASP A 200 -8.54 -29.01 56.06
N GLN A 201 -8.59 -28.61 57.32
CA GLN A 201 -9.14 -27.33 57.77
C GLN A 201 -8.15 -26.65 58.69
N ALA A 202 -7.79 -25.41 58.37
CA ALA A 202 -6.89 -24.63 59.20
C ALA A 202 -7.42 -24.54 60.64
N SER A 203 -6.65 -25.07 61.59
CA SER A 203 -6.95 -25.09 63.01
C SER A 203 -5.72 -24.68 63.80
N THR A 204 -5.92 -23.98 64.92
CA THR A 204 -4.85 -23.64 65.86
C THR A 204 -4.57 -24.75 66.88
N HIS A 205 -5.28 -25.87 66.77
CA HIS A 205 -5.17 -26.99 67.71
C HIS A 205 -5.39 -28.34 67.01
N ILE A 206 -4.60 -29.34 67.41
CA ILE A 206 -4.73 -30.74 66.98
C ILE A 206 -4.85 -31.62 68.23
N SER A 207 -5.99 -32.27 68.40
CA SER A 207 -6.23 -33.19 69.52
C SER A 207 -5.53 -34.54 69.31
N ASN A 208 -5.32 -35.31 70.39
CA ASN A 208 -4.80 -36.67 70.27
C ASN A 208 -5.90 -37.61 69.77
N GLU A 209 -5.53 -38.54 68.91
CA GLU A 209 -6.43 -39.55 68.33
C GLU A 209 -5.85 -40.95 68.55
N SER A 210 -6.73 -41.95 68.64
CA SER A 210 -6.32 -43.35 68.74
C SER A 210 -5.94 -43.92 67.38
N LEU A 211 -5.03 -44.89 67.37
CA LEU A 211 -4.67 -45.62 66.17
C LEU A 211 -5.86 -46.36 65.56
N GLY A 212 -5.90 -46.38 64.23
CA GLY A 212 -6.93 -47.10 63.44
C GLY A 212 -7.87 -46.20 62.65
N GLY A 213 -7.75 -44.87 62.78
CA GLY A 213 -8.54 -43.88 62.03
C GLY A 213 -8.13 -43.68 60.56
N GLY A 214 -7.02 -44.29 60.12
CA GLY A 214 -6.39 -44.00 58.83
C GLY A 214 -5.47 -42.78 58.90
N ILE A 215 -4.55 -42.65 57.95
CA ILE A 215 -3.61 -41.53 57.84
C ILE A 215 -3.76 -40.94 56.43
N HIS A 216 -4.28 -39.72 56.35
CA HIS A 216 -4.57 -39.04 55.09
C HIS A 216 -3.84 -37.69 54.96
N SER A 217 -3.35 -37.15 56.08
CA SER A 217 -2.67 -35.86 56.16
C SER A 217 -1.60 -35.84 57.25
N GLY A 218 -0.77 -34.79 57.25
CA GLY A 218 0.20 -34.51 58.31
C GLY A 218 -0.45 -34.31 59.68
N LYS A 219 -1.66 -33.74 59.73
CA LYS A 219 -2.48 -33.64 60.93
C LYS A 219 -2.74 -35.02 61.54
N ASP A 220 -3.11 -36.01 60.74
CA ASP A 220 -3.45 -37.36 61.24
C ASP A 220 -2.20 -38.06 61.82
N ILE A 221 -1.05 -37.88 61.16
CA ILE A 221 0.26 -38.35 61.66
C ILE A 221 0.51 -37.77 63.06
N ALA A 222 0.38 -36.45 63.19
CA ALA A 222 0.65 -35.75 64.45
C ALA A 222 -0.40 -36.06 65.55
N ALA A 223 -1.65 -36.30 65.18
CA ALA A 223 -2.74 -36.61 66.12
C ALA A 223 -2.61 -38.02 66.72
N GLN A 224 -2.21 -39.01 65.91
CA GLN A 224 -2.12 -40.42 66.33
C GLN A 224 -0.76 -40.82 66.91
N TYR A 225 0.27 -39.96 66.81
CA TYR A 225 1.64 -40.29 67.20
C TYR A 225 1.78 -40.73 68.66
N ASP A 226 1.13 -40.07 69.62
CA ASP A 226 1.23 -40.44 71.04
C ASP A 226 0.68 -41.84 71.31
N ASP A 227 -0.45 -42.23 70.68
CA ASP A 227 -1.01 -43.57 70.81
C ASP A 227 -0.15 -44.61 70.08
N TYR A 228 0.49 -44.25 68.96
CA TYR A 228 1.51 -45.07 68.32
C TYR A 228 2.68 -45.37 69.27
N VAL A 229 3.26 -44.36 69.91
CA VAL A 229 4.38 -44.56 70.84
C VAL A 229 3.97 -45.45 72.02
N LEU A 230 2.78 -45.22 72.59
CA LEU A 230 2.24 -46.04 73.67
C LEU A 230 2.09 -47.51 73.27
N LYS A 231 1.45 -47.79 72.11
CA LYS A 231 1.23 -49.15 71.63
C LYS A 231 2.53 -49.83 71.16
N ALA A 232 3.46 -49.08 70.58
CA ALA A 232 4.76 -49.61 70.15
C ALA A 232 5.62 -50.05 71.35
N ASN A 233 5.71 -49.22 72.38
CA ASN A 233 6.43 -49.56 73.61
C ASN A 233 5.77 -50.73 74.35
N GLU A 234 4.43 -50.78 74.39
CA GLU A 234 3.71 -51.91 75.01
C GLU A 234 3.88 -53.20 74.21
N LEU A 235 3.85 -53.15 72.87
CA LEU A 235 4.13 -54.30 72.02
C LEU A 235 5.55 -54.84 72.27
N GLU A 236 6.57 -53.96 72.36
CA GLU A 236 7.94 -54.36 72.68
C GLU A 236 8.04 -55.01 74.07
N ARG A 237 7.32 -54.48 75.05
CA ARG A 237 7.21 -55.06 76.41
C ARG A 237 6.60 -56.47 76.36
N LEU A 238 5.50 -56.66 75.63
CA LEU A 238 4.82 -57.95 75.46
C LEU A 238 5.71 -58.98 74.75
N ILE A 239 6.41 -58.56 73.67
CA ILE A 239 7.39 -59.42 72.97
C ILE A 239 8.49 -59.88 73.92
N THR A 240 9.06 -58.96 74.70
CA THR A 240 10.15 -59.26 75.65
C THR A 240 9.68 -60.20 76.76
N GLN A 241 8.49 -59.93 77.32
CA GLN A 241 7.88 -60.77 78.36
C GLN A 241 7.64 -62.20 77.84
N ARG A 242 7.16 -62.34 76.61
CA ARG A 242 6.94 -63.64 75.97
C ARG A 242 8.24 -64.39 75.68
N GLN A 243 9.28 -63.71 75.19
CA GLN A 243 10.60 -64.33 74.98
C GLN A 243 11.23 -64.83 76.29
N GLY A 244 11.02 -64.10 77.39
CA GLY A 244 11.42 -64.51 78.74
C GLY A 244 10.63 -65.72 79.27
N LYS A 245 9.33 -65.82 78.96
CA LYS A 245 8.50 -66.99 79.31
C LYS A 245 8.91 -68.26 78.54
N ILE A 246 9.23 -68.14 77.24
CA ILE A 246 9.65 -69.27 76.39
C ILE A 246 10.98 -69.91 76.85
N SER A 247 11.83 -69.16 77.55
CA SER A 247 13.13 -69.64 78.05
C SER A 247 13.04 -70.36 79.41
N THR A 248 11.88 -70.37 80.06
CA THR A 248 11.61 -71.10 81.30
C THR A 248 10.49 -72.11 81.07
N ASP A 249 10.83 -73.39 80.91
CA ASP A 249 9.97 -74.53 80.53
C ASP A 249 8.81 -74.80 81.54
N LYS A 250 7.80 -73.93 81.57
CA LYS A 250 6.53 -74.10 82.31
C LYS A 250 5.37 -73.64 81.44
N SER A 251 4.63 -74.64 80.93
CA SER A 251 3.40 -74.48 80.17
C SER A 251 2.17 -74.27 81.06
N GLU A 252 1.16 -73.66 80.44
CA GLU A 252 -0.27 -73.51 80.84
C GLU A 252 -0.60 -72.25 81.66
N ASP A 253 -0.76 -71.12 80.96
CA ASP A 253 -1.52 -69.95 81.40
C ASP A 253 -2.65 -69.70 80.37
N ASP A 254 -3.92 -69.73 80.81
CA ASP A 254 -5.14 -69.65 79.97
C ASP A 254 -5.31 -68.31 79.21
N ASN A 255 -4.30 -67.43 79.25
CA ASN A 255 -4.33 -66.07 78.72
C ASN A 255 -3.36 -65.83 77.56
N GLU A 256 -2.65 -66.87 77.08
CA GLU A 256 -1.70 -66.73 75.96
C GLU A 256 -2.39 -66.28 74.67
N ASP A 257 -3.50 -66.90 74.28
CA ASP A 257 -4.23 -66.57 73.04
C ASP A 257 -4.70 -65.10 72.99
N ALA A 258 -5.11 -64.55 74.14
CA ALA A 258 -5.50 -63.15 74.26
C ALA A 258 -4.29 -62.20 74.15
N GLU A 259 -3.13 -62.59 74.70
CA GLU A 259 -1.87 -61.87 74.56
C GLU A 259 -1.41 -61.86 73.09
N ILE A 260 -1.49 -62.99 72.36
CA ILE A 260 -1.19 -63.06 70.92
C ILE A 260 -2.13 -62.15 70.13
N ALA A 261 -3.45 -62.24 70.36
CA ALA A 261 -4.43 -61.45 69.63
C ALA A 261 -4.22 -59.93 69.84
N LEU A 262 -3.82 -59.52 71.04
CA LEU A 262 -3.49 -58.12 71.35
C LEU A 262 -2.20 -57.68 70.66
N MET A 263 -1.16 -58.53 70.66
CA MET A 263 0.09 -58.27 69.93
C MET A 263 -0.15 -58.13 68.43
N ASP A 264 -0.96 -59.01 67.83
CA ASP A 264 -1.32 -58.95 66.42
C ASP A 264 -2.11 -57.68 66.09
N SER A 265 -3.04 -57.30 66.97
CA SER A 265 -3.79 -56.05 66.85
C SER A 265 -2.87 -54.83 66.88
N TYR A 266 -1.96 -54.73 67.85
CA TYR A 266 -1.01 -53.62 67.94
C TYR A 266 -0.05 -53.61 66.75
N SER A 267 0.47 -54.75 66.34
CA SER A 267 1.32 -54.89 65.16
C SER A 267 0.61 -54.40 63.90
N SER A 268 -0.67 -54.74 63.72
CA SER A 268 -1.49 -54.28 62.59
C SER A 268 -1.72 -52.77 62.62
N LEU A 269 -2.09 -52.21 63.79
CA LEU A 269 -2.31 -50.78 63.98
C LEU A 269 -1.04 -49.95 63.76
N ILE A 270 0.09 -50.41 64.30
CA ILE A 270 1.41 -49.78 64.10
C ILE A 270 1.80 -49.83 62.62
N SER A 271 1.65 -51.00 61.98
CA SER A 271 1.96 -51.15 60.55
C SER A 271 1.09 -50.23 59.69
N GLY A 272 -0.21 -50.13 59.98
CA GLY A 272 -1.12 -49.23 59.28
C GLY A 272 -0.73 -47.75 59.41
N TYR A 273 -0.35 -47.32 60.63
CA TYR A 273 0.15 -45.98 60.88
C TYR A 273 1.45 -45.68 60.14
N GLN A 274 2.44 -46.58 60.19
CA GLN A 274 3.72 -46.39 59.52
C GLN A 274 3.58 -46.37 57.99
N GLN A 275 2.77 -47.26 57.42
CA GLN A 275 2.50 -47.29 55.98
C GLN A 275 1.74 -46.05 55.51
N GLY A 276 0.70 -45.65 56.26
CA GLY A 276 -0.06 -44.43 55.97
C GLY A 276 0.78 -43.16 56.07
N SER A 277 1.59 -43.04 57.13
CA SER A 277 2.52 -41.92 57.31
C SER A 277 3.54 -41.85 56.18
N SER A 278 4.08 -42.99 55.75
CA SER A 278 5.00 -43.08 54.61
C SER A 278 4.34 -42.67 53.30
N SER A 279 3.10 -43.11 53.06
CA SER A 279 2.34 -42.75 51.86
C SER A 279 2.07 -41.25 51.80
N VAL A 280 1.62 -40.63 52.90
CA VAL A 280 1.37 -39.19 52.98
C VAL A 280 2.66 -38.39 52.79
N LEU A 281 3.73 -38.71 53.53
CA LEU A 281 5.01 -38.00 53.40
C LEU A 281 5.64 -38.14 52.01
N SER A 282 5.50 -39.31 51.37
CA SER A 282 5.92 -39.52 49.99
C SER A 282 5.10 -38.68 49.00
N SER A 283 3.78 -38.58 49.22
CA SER A 283 2.89 -37.76 48.38
C SER A 283 3.23 -36.27 48.50
N ILE A 284 3.47 -35.80 49.73
CA ILE A 284 3.91 -34.43 50.03
C ILE A 284 5.24 -34.15 49.34
N SER A 285 6.23 -35.04 49.45
CA SER A 285 7.53 -34.88 48.78
C SER A 285 7.40 -34.84 47.25
N ASN A 286 6.57 -35.70 46.66
CA ASN A 286 6.34 -35.72 45.22
C ASN A 286 5.69 -34.42 44.73
N ILE A 287 4.65 -33.95 45.43
CA ILE A 287 3.99 -32.68 45.11
C ILE A 287 4.98 -31.54 45.31
N GLN A 288 5.68 -31.46 46.44
CA GLN A 288 6.68 -30.41 46.70
C GLN A 288 7.75 -30.32 45.60
N ASN A 289 8.24 -31.45 45.08
CA ASN A 289 9.18 -31.46 43.96
C ASN A 289 8.56 -30.92 42.66
N ALA A 290 7.30 -31.27 42.38
CA ALA A 290 6.57 -30.71 41.24
C ALA A 290 6.33 -29.20 41.40
N LEU A 291 5.95 -28.74 42.60
CA LEU A 291 5.79 -27.32 42.93
C LEU A 291 7.07 -26.53 42.70
N ARG A 292 8.21 -27.07 43.17
CA ARG A 292 9.52 -26.45 42.97
C ARG A 292 9.85 -26.33 41.48
N ALA A 293 9.57 -27.36 40.69
CA ALA A 293 9.80 -27.34 39.24
C ALA A 293 8.89 -26.32 38.53
N ASP A 294 7.61 -26.27 38.87
CA ASP A 294 6.66 -25.31 38.31
C ASP A 294 7.04 -23.87 38.66
N HIS A 295 7.44 -23.61 39.89
CA HIS A 295 7.82 -22.28 40.35
C HIS A 295 9.13 -21.78 39.76
N LEU A 296 10.15 -22.64 39.68
CA LEU A 296 11.43 -22.35 39.00
C LEU A 296 11.26 -22.07 37.50
N LYS A 297 10.09 -22.36 36.93
CA LYS A 297 9.74 -22.05 35.56
C LYS A 297 8.84 -20.82 35.46
N MET A 298 7.69 -20.82 36.14
CA MET A 298 6.63 -19.84 35.92
C MET A 298 6.96 -18.43 36.42
N LEU A 299 7.67 -18.28 37.55
CA LEU A 299 8.01 -16.93 38.04
C LEU A 299 9.16 -16.28 37.26
N PRO A 300 10.21 -17.00 36.84
CA PRO A 300 11.16 -16.45 35.87
C PRO A 300 10.50 -16.08 34.54
N GLU A 301 9.58 -16.90 34.01
CA GLU A 301 8.79 -16.55 32.83
C GLU A 301 7.95 -15.27 33.05
N ALA A 302 7.45 -15.03 34.28
CA ALA A 302 6.77 -13.78 34.61
C ALA A 302 7.72 -12.57 34.60
N ILE A 303 8.97 -12.72 35.06
CA ILE A 303 10.01 -11.68 34.94
C ILE A 303 10.33 -11.39 33.47
N ASP A 304 10.46 -12.43 32.64
CA ASP A 304 10.72 -12.26 31.20
C ASP A 304 9.59 -11.48 30.51
N LEU A 305 8.34 -11.81 30.84
CA LEU A 305 7.15 -11.10 30.34
C LEU A 305 7.08 -9.65 30.85
N TRP A 306 7.50 -9.40 32.10
CA TRP A 306 7.66 -8.04 32.61
C TRP A 306 8.74 -7.26 31.83
N GLU A 307 9.88 -7.87 31.54
CA GLU A 307 10.95 -7.23 30.75
C GLU A 307 10.48 -6.89 29.33
N GLU A 308 9.69 -7.77 28.72
CA GLU A 308 9.06 -7.52 27.43
C GLU A 308 8.09 -6.33 27.52
N ALA A 309 7.19 -6.32 28.50
CA ALA A 309 6.26 -5.21 28.71
C ALA A 309 6.99 -3.87 28.97
N TYR A 310 8.08 -3.89 29.73
CA TYR A 310 8.93 -2.73 29.99
C TYR A 310 9.56 -2.21 28.69
N LYS A 311 10.18 -3.09 27.90
CA LYS A 311 10.79 -2.72 26.60
C LYS A 311 9.75 -2.15 25.64
N LEU A 312 8.55 -2.73 25.58
CA LEU A 312 7.44 -2.23 24.77
C LEU A 312 6.99 -0.83 25.22
N ASN A 313 6.91 -0.58 26.53
CA ASN A 313 6.59 0.74 27.06
C ASN A 313 7.65 1.80 26.69
N GLU A 314 8.93 1.45 26.71
CA GLU A 314 10.01 2.33 26.25
C GLU A 314 10.00 2.55 24.74
N GLN A 315 9.68 1.53 23.94
CA GLN A 315 9.48 1.69 22.49
C GLN A 315 8.31 2.63 22.18
N MET A 316 7.22 2.56 22.95
CA MET A 316 6.10 3.50 22.81
C MET A 316 6.55 4.93 23.06
N LYS A 317 7.38 5.15 24.09
CA LYS A 317 7.94 6.47 24.39
C LYS A 317 8.81 7.00 23.24
N GLN A 318 9.66 6.16 22.66
CA GLN A 318 10.46 6.52 21.48
C GLN A 318 9.59 6.91 20.29
N VAL A 319 8.53 6.14 19.99
CA VAL A 319 7.59 6.47 18.91
C VAL A 319 6.92 7.83 19.14
N ILE A 320 6.58 8.18 20.38
CA ILE A 320 6.01 9.48 20.72
C ILE A 320 7.03 10.60 20.48
N GLU A 321 8.26 10.45 20.97
CA GLU A 321 9.34 11.45 20.79
C GLU A 321 9.71 11.67 19.32
N GLU A 322 9.78 10.60 18.52
CA GLU A 322 10.09 10.66 17.09
C GLU A 322 8.98 11.32 16.27
N SER A 323 7.72 11.23 16.72
CA SER A 323 6.56 11.74 16.00
C SER A 323 6.51 13.27 15.87
N GLU A 324 7.25 14.00 16.70
CA GLU A 324 7.28 15.46 16.69
C GLU A 324 8.12 16.05 15.53
N ASN A 325 8.92 15.23 14.81
CA ASN A 325 9.93 15.70 13.84
C ASN A 325 9.79 15.15 12.39
N ARG A 326 8.58 14.76 11.94
CA ARG A 326 8.40 14.12 10.60
C ARG A 326 8.52 15.08 9.40
N SER A 327 9.27 14.65 8.38
CA SER A 327 9.49 15.34 7.09
C SER A 327 8.46 15.01 5.99
N GLN A 328 7.59 14.02 6.16
CA GLN A 328 6.63 13.50 5.14
C GLN A 328 5.46 14.45 4.79
N SER A 329 5.57 15.76 5.04
CA SER A 329 4.45 16.70 4.92
C SER A 329 4.65 17.85 3.94
N GLU A 330 5.74 17.84 3.16
CA GLU A 330 6.08 18.92 2.23
C GLU A 330 5.07 19.10 1.08
N GLY A 331 4.46 18.02 0.58
CA GLY A 331 3.42 18.08 -0.46
C GLY A 331 2.18 18.85 0.01
N TYR A 332 1.69 18.53 1.21
CA TYR A 332 0.59 19.26 1.85
C TYR A 332 0.90 20.73 2.06
N ASP A 333 2.11 21.05 2.53
CA ASP A 333 2.51 22.44 2.75
C ASP A 333 2.60 23.24 1.44
N THR A 334 3.02 22.60 0.35
CA THR A 334 3.07 23.22 -0.98
C THR A 334 1.67 23.57 -1.48
N VAL A 335 0.72 22.62 -1.43
CA VAL A 335 -0.68 22.84 -1.81
C VAL A 335 -1.35 23.89 -0.92
N THR A 336 -0.99 23.94 0.37
CA THR A 336 -1.55 24.94 1.30
C THR A 336 -1.07 26.36 0.98
N ARG A 337 0.21 26.52 0.61
CA ARG A 337 0.87 27.83 0.43
C ARG A 337 0.59 28.50 -0.91
N GLU A 338 -0.02 27.81 -1.86
CA GLU A 338 -0.29 28.37 -3.19
C GLU A 338 -1.35 29.49 -3.11
N ASP A 339 -1.03 30.70 -3.58
CA ASP A 339 -1.99 31.79 -3.72
C ASP A 339 -2.85 31.59 -4.99
N SER A 340 -4.06 31.06 -4.82
CA SER A 340 -5.03 30.88 -5.91
C SER A 340 -6.21 31.84 -5.76
N PRO A 341 -6.62 32.57 -6.83
CA PRO A 341 -7.77 33.46 -6.78
C PRO A 341 -9.07 32.69 -6.50
N GLY A 342 -9.79 33.07 -5.44
CA GLY A 342 -11.11 32.49 -5.10
C GLY A 342 -11.11 31.49 -3.94
N SER A 343 -10.00 31.31 -3.22
CA SER A 343 -10.00 30.49 -2.00
C SER A 343 -10.82 31.16 -0.90
N THR A 344 -11.95 30.56 -0.53
CA THR A 344 -12.68 30.90 0.69
C THR A 344 -11.90 30.46 1.94
N GLU A 345 -11.82 31.38 2.89
CA GLU A 345 -11.13 31.31 4.19
C GLU A 345 -11.60 30.18 5.13
N GLU A 346 -10.62 29.65 5.89
CA GLU A 346 -10.71 29.32 7.33
C GLU A 346 -11.45 28.08 7.87
N LEU A 347 -11.64 26.99 7.11
CA LEU A 347 -12.13 25.72 7.71
C LEU A 347 -11.02 24.81 8.28
N SER A 348 -9.78 24.86 7.78
CA SER A 348 -8.77 23.85 8.13
C SER A 348 -8.14 24.01 9.53
N ASN A 349 -8.12 25.22 10.10
CA ASN A 349 -7.31 25.47 11.30
C ASN A 349 -7.87 24.83 12.58
N GLU A 350 -9.19 24.89 12.80
CA GLU A 350 -9.82 24.30 13.98
C GLU A 350 -9.75 22.77 13.97
N ASP A 351 -10.01 22.15 12.81
CA ASP A 351 -9.94 20.70 12.62
C ASP A 351 -8.51 20.17 12.77
N SER A 352 -7.53 20.82 12.14
CA SER A 352 -6.12 20.51 12.32
C SER A 352 -5.68 20.61 13.79
N GLU A 353 -6.12 21.64 14.51
CA GLU A 353 -5.79 21.79 15.92
C GLU A 353 -6.44 20.70 16.78
N ALA A 354 -7.69 20.34 16.50
CA ALA A 354 -8.38 19.25 17.18
C ALA A 354 -7.65 17.90 16.98
N ILE A 355 -7.21 17.60 15.76
CA ILE A 355 -6.47 16.38 15.44
C ILE A 355 -5.09 16.39 16.13
N ARG A 356 -4.37 17.52 16.07
CA ARG A 356 -3.06 17.67 16.73
C ARG A 356 -3.15 17.47 18.25
N LYS A 357 -4.25 17.90 18.89
CA LYS A 357 -4.49 17.65 20.33
C LYS A 357 -4.62 16.17 20.67
N ILE A 358 -5.08 15.32 19.75
CA ILE A 358 -5.14 13.86 19.95
C ILE A 358 -3.72 13.30 20.09
N ARG A 359 -2.81 13.71 19.20
CA ARG A 359 -1.39 13.33 19.28
C ARG A 359 -0.75 13.82 20.58
N GLY A 360 -1.07 15.03 21.04
CA GLY A 360 -0.62 15.53 22.35
C GLY A 360 -1.13 14.77 23.58
N GLN A 361 -2.01 13.77 23.41
CA GLN A 361 -2.53 12.93 24.49
C GLN A 361 -1.91 11.52 24.50
N THR A 362 -0.97 11.20 23.61
CA THR A 362 -0.36 9.86 23.51
C THR A 362 0.39 9.43 24.76
N ASP A 363 0.91 10.39 25.55
CA ASP A 363 1.57 10.10 26.84
C ASP A 363 0.67 9.36 27.83
N LYS A 364 -0.65 9.54 27.73
CA LYS A 364 -1.62 8.81 28.57
C LYS A 364 -1.61 7.30 28.33
N LEU A 365 -1.04 6.84 27.22
CA LEU A 365 -0.93 5.42 26.89
C LEU A 365 0.27 4.76 27.58
N LEU A 366 1.22 5.54 28.10
CA LEU A 366 2.40 5.03 28.79
C LEU A 366 2.05 4.65 30.23
N LEU A 367 2.58 3.52 30.68
CA LEU A 367 2.50 3.16 32.10
C LEU A 367 3.56 3.92 32.89
N PRO A 368 3.24 4.41 34.10
CA PRO A 368 4.22 5.06 34.95
C PRO A 368 5.36 4.10 35.33
N GLU A 369 6.59 4.58 35.29
CA GLU A 369 7.78 3.81 35.67
C GLU A 369 7.66 3.17 37.05
N ALA A 370 7.12 3.92 38.02
CA ALA A 370 6.88 3.42 39.37
C ALA A 370 5.96 2.20 39.41
N LEU A 371 4.94 2.16 38.55
CA LEU A 371 4.02 1.02 38.47
C LEU A 371 4.74 -0.22 37.92
N LEU A 372 5.53 -0.07 36.85
CA LEU A 372 6.30 -1.18 36.29
C LEU A 372 7.31 -1.73 37.30
N GLN A 373 8.03 -0.85 38.01
CA GLN A 373 8.96 -1.28 39.05
C GLN A 373 8.28 -1.97 40.24
N ASP A 374 7.08 -1.49 40.63
CA ASP A 374 6.28 -2.13 41.67
C ASP A 374 5.89 -3.57 41.28
N LEU A 375 5.45 -3.79 40.02
CA LEU A 375 5.09 -5.12 39.51
C LEU A 375 6.29 -6.07 39.55
N LYS A 376 7.47 -5.63 39.08
CA LYS A 376 8.69 -6.44 39.13
C LYS A 376 9.05 -6.81 40.56
N LYS A 377 9.00 -5.83 41.45
CA LYS A 377 9.31 -6.03 42.86
C LYS A 377 8.36 -7.03 43.50
N GLU A 378 7.08 -7.04 43.14
CA GLU A 378 6.14 -8.02 43.66
C GLU A 378 6.43 -9.44 43.16
N ILE A 379 6.86 -9.61 41.90
CA ILE A 379 7.33 -10.92 41.41
C ILE A 379 8.53 -11.39 42.25
N ASP A 380 9.50 -10.51 42.50
CA ASP A 380 10.66 -10.81 43.36
C ASP A 380 10.23 -11.16 44.80
N VAL A 381 9.22 -10.47 45.35
CA VAL A 381 8.63 -10.79 46.67
C VAL A 381 7.95 -12.16 46.65
N GLN A 382 7.21 -12.49 45.61
CA GLN A 382 6.54 -13.78 45.46
C GLN A 382 7.55 -14.94 45.37
N ILE A 383 8.66 -14.76 44.64
CA ILE A 383 9.77 -15.73 44.56
C ILE A 383 10.32 -16.01 45.97
N ASN A 384 10.64 -14.95 46.72
CA ASN A 384 11.18 -15.09 48.07
C ASN A 384 10.18 -15.73 49.04
N HIS A 385 8.89 -15.37 48.93
CA HIS A 385 7.83 -15.94 49.76
C HIS A 385 7.66 -17.44 49.48
N HIS A 386 7.72 -17.86 48.22
CA HIS A 386 7.69 -19.29 47.88
C HIS A 386 8.94 -20.03 48.39
N GLN A 387 10.14 -19.46 48.25
CA GLN A 387 11.36 -20.09 48.78
C GLN A 387 11.27 -20.31 50.30
N ALA A 388 10.73 -19.33 51.04
CA ALA A 388 10.46 -19.48 52.46
C ALA A 388 9.43 -20.59 52.73
N LEU A 389 8.36 -20.68 51.94
CA LEU A 389 7.35 -21.72 52.04
C LEU A 389 7.91 -23.12 51.73
N ASP A 390 8.74 -23.27 50.70
CA ASP A 390 9.42 -24.53 50.38
C ASP A 390 10.35 -24.98 51.52
N GLY A 391 11.06 -24.02 52.14
CA GLY A 391 11.85 -24.26 53.35
C GLY A 391 10.99 -24.74 54.52
N GLN A 392 9.81 -24.14 54.72
CA GLN A 392 8.86 -24.54 55.76
C GLN A 392 8.32 -25.96 55.52
N ILE A 393 7.92 -26.30 54.29
CA ILE A 393 7.43 -27.65 53.93
C ILE A 393 8.54 -28.70 54.12
N THR A 394 9.79 -28.33 53.82
CA THR A 394 10.95 -29.20 54.05
C THR A 394 11.18 -29.45 55.55
N SER A 395 11.13 -28.39 56.37
CA SER A 395 11.24 -28.49 57.84
C SER A 395 10.11 -29.34 58.44
N PHE A 396 8.88 -29.13 57.97
CA PHE A 396 7.72 -29.93 58.31
C PHE A 396 7.95 -31.41 58.00
N SER A 397 8.37 -31.74 56.78
CA SER A 397 8.61 -33.13 56.36
C SER A 397 9.72 -33.78 57.18
N SER A 398 10.78 -33.04 57.51
CA SER A 398 11.85 -33.48 58.39
C SER A 398 11.34 -33.77 59.81
N THR A 399 10.49 -32.92 60.36
CA THR A 399 9.92 -33.10 61.70
C THR A 399 9.01 -34.33 61.75
N LEU A 400 8.16 -34.51 60.74
CA LEU A 400 7.24 -35.64 60.65
C LEU A 400 7.94 -36.96 60.26
N SER A 401 9.16 -36.93 59.70
CA SER A 401 9.95 -38.15 59.51
C SER A 401 10.27 -38.88 60.83
N GLY A 402 10.22 -38.16 61.96
CA GLY A 402 10.30 -38.74 63.29
C GLY A 402 9.13 -39.68 63.64
N ALA A 403 8.06 -39.71 62.84
CA ALA A 403 6.90 -40.58 63.03
C ALA A 403 7.23 -42.07 62.93
N TYR A 404 8.38 -42.44 62.35
CA TYR A 404 8.81 -43.85 62.24
C TYR A 404 9.47 -44.40 63.51
N GLY A 405 9.80 -43.54 64.48
CA GLY A 405 10.45 -43.92 65.73
C GLY A 405 9.65 -43.48 66.96
N THR A 406 10.04 -43.98 68.14
CA THR A 406 9.31 -43.76 69.40
C THR A 406 9.87 -42.63 70.27
N THR A 407 10.87 -41.89 69.78
CA THR A 407 11.61 -40.87 70.55
C THR A 407 11.31 -39.42 70.16
N SER A 408 10.42 -39.20 69.18
CA SER A 408 10.07 -37.87 68.69
C SER A 408 8.99 -37.21 69.57
N SER A 409 8.64 -35.96 69.28
CA SER A 409 7.67 -35.19 70.06
C SER A 409 6.38 -34.92 69.28
N SER A 410 5.26 -35.41 69.79
CA SER A 410 3.90 -35.12 69.29
C SER A 410 3.62 -33.61 69.24
N SER A 411 4.02 -32.86 70.26
CA SER A 411 3.81 -31.41 70.29
C SER A 411 4.58 -30.66 69.21
N GLN A 412 5.82 -31.09 68.90
CA GLN A 412 6.61 -30.52 67.80
C GLN A 412 5.98 -30.85 66.44
N MET A 413 5.52 -32.09 66.23
CA MET A 413 4.83 -32.46 65.00
C MET A 413 3.56 -31.64 64.79
N LYS A 414 2.73 -31.51 65.82
CA LYS A 414 1.50 -30.71 65.75
C LYS A 414 1.77 -29.23 65.45
N SER A 415 2.80 -28.66 66.09
CA SER A 415 3.21 -27.28 65.83
C SER A 415 3.67 -27.10 64.39
N ALA A 416 4.48 -28.03 63.87
CA ALA A 416 4.93 -28.01 62.48
C ALA A 416 3.77 -28.09 61.47
N VAL A 417 2.75 -28.93 61.72
CA VAL A 417 1.55 -29.01 60.88
C VAL A 417 0.80 -27.67 60.86
N ILE A 418 0.53 -27.10 62.04
CA ILE A 418 -0.22 -25.85 62.17
C ILE A 418 0.53 -24.70 61.49
N GLU A 419 1.82 -24.53 61.79
CA GLU A 419 2.65 -23.47 61.23
C GLU A 419 2.73 -23.55 59.70
N THR A 420 2.92 -24.75 59.15
CA THR A 420 2.99 -24.96 57.70
C THR A 420 1.66 -24.64 57.03
N ARG A 421 0.55 -25.06 57.63
CA ARG A 421 -0.79 -24.73 57.13
C ARG A 421 -1.04 -23.22 57.09
N VAL A 422 -0.62 -22.50 58.13
CA VAL A 422 -0.73 -21.03 58.20
C VAL A 422 0.07 -20.34 57.09
N GLN A 423 1.30 -20.81 56.81
CA GLN A 423 2.12 -20.23 55.74
C GLN A 423 1.54 -20.51 54.34
N ILE A 424 1.02 -21.73 54.11
CA ILE A 424 0.30 -22.07 52.87
C ILE A 424 -0.90 -21.14 52.66
N ASP A 425 -1.72 -20.98 53.70
CA ASP A 425 -2.90 -20.12 53.66
C ASP A 425 -2.53 -18.65 53.39
N ASP A 426 -1.47 -18.12 54.01
CA ASP A 426 -1.01 -16.76 53.77
C ASP A 426 -0.55 -16.56 52.31
N TYR A 427 0.21 -17.51 51.78
CA TYR A 427 0.66 -17.48 50.39
C TYR A 427 -0.50 -17.54 49.40
N LEU A 428 -1.45 -18.47 49.60
CA LEU A 428 -2.63 -18.59 48.74
C LEU A 428 -3.55 -17.36 48.83
N ARG A 429 -3.73 -16.78 50.01
CA ARG A 429 -4.51 -15.53 50.18
C ARG A 429 -3.92 -14.35 49.42
N LYS A 430 -2.59 -14.26 49.34
CA LYS A 430 -1.89 -13.18 48.64
C LYS A 430 -1.90 -13.33 47.12
N TYR A 431 -1.83 -14.56 46.59
CA TYR A 431 -1.55 -14.76 45.16
C TYR A 431 -2.58 -15.61 44.39
N PHE A 432 -3.52 -16.28 45.06
CA PHE A 432 -4.47 -17.19 44.39
C PHE A 432 -5.93 -16.93 44.75
N ILE A 433 -6.24 -16.87 46.04
CA ILE A 433 -7.62 -16.76 46.56
C ILE A 433 -8.12 -15.32 46.36
N PRO A 434 -9.30 -15.12 45.73
CA PRO A 434 -9.88 -13.79 45.54
C PRO A 434 -10.14 -13.06 46.86
N GLY A 435 -9.90 -11.75 46.92
CA GLY A 435 -10.19 -10.93 48.10
C GLY A 435 -9.35 -9.67 48.24
N SER A 436 -9.67 -8.84 49.24
CA SER A 436 -8.98 -7.56 49.48
C SER A 436 -7.48 -7.69 49.78
N ASN A 437 -7.03 -8.87 50.20
CA ASN A 437 -5.63 -9.17 50.53
C ASN A 437 -4.88 -9.81 49.35
N ASN A 438 -5.56 -10.08 48.23
CA ASN A 438 -4.92 -10.64 47.04
C ASN A 438 -4.17 -9.52 46.31
N ILE A 439 -2.86 -9.67 46.23
CA ILE A 439 -1.95 -8.68 45.66
C ILE A 439 -2.10 -8.65 44.14
N LEU A 440 -2.23 -9.80 43.47
CA LEU A 440 -2.40 -9.85 42.02
C LEU A 440 -3.72 -9.19 41.58
N GLU A 441 -4.79 -9.29 42.37
CA GLU A 441 -6.04 -8.55 42.11
C GLU A 441 -5.89 -7.04 42.33
N ALA A 442 -5.03 -6.61 43.26
CA ALA A 442 -4.72 -5.20 43.45
C ALA A 442 -3.87 -4.65 42.29
N GLU A 443 -2.91 -5.42 41.79
CA GLU A 443 -2.10 -5.10 40.61
C GLU A 443 -2.94 -5.02 39.35
N LEU A 444 -3.79 -6.03 39.11
CA LEU A 444 -4.74 -6.02 37.99
C LEU A 444 -5.63 -4.77 38.02
N ARG A 445 -6.07 -4.33 39.21
CA ARG A 445 -6.88 -3.12 39.34
C ARG A 445 -6.11 -1.85 38.97
N LYS A 446 -4.85 -1.72 39.39
CA LYS A 446 -3.97 -0.61 38.99
C LYS A 446 -3.74 -0.60 37.47
N LEU A 447 -3.59 -1.77 36.85
CA LEU A 447 -3.49 -1.90 35.39
C LEU A 447 -4.81 -1.49 34.72
N GLU A 448 -5.95 -1.97 35.21
CA GLU A 448 -7.27 -1.63 34.64
C GLU A 448 -7.62 -0.13 34.76
N GLU A 449 -7.14 0.57 35.80
CA GLU A 449 -7.24 2.03 35.90
C GLU A 449 -6.54 2.76 34.73
N ASN A 450 -5.45 2.19 34.21
CA ASN A 450 -4.74 2.71 33.03
C ASN A 450 -5.36 2.20 31.70
N ARG A 451 -6.24 1.20 31.75
CA ARG A 451 -6.95 0.61 30.58
C ARG A 451 -8.38 1.15 30.41
N SER A 452 -8.72 2.32 30.97
CA SER A 452 -10.10 2.80 31.16
C SER A 452 -10.99 2.95 29.91
N SER A 453 -10.50 2.61 28.71
CA SER A 453 -11.22 2.62 27.43
C SER A 453 -10.95 1.40 26.56
N ASP A 454 -10.17 0.42 27.02
CA ASP A 454 -9.67 -0.70 26.20
C ASP A 454 -10.79 -1.63 25.73
N LYS A 455 -11.74 -1.95 26.62
CA LYS A 455 -12.89 -2.81 26.30
C LYS A 455 -13.79 -2.17 25.25
N GLU A 456 -14.07 -0.87 25.40
CA GLU A 456 -14.86 -0.12 24.43
C GLU A 456 -14.12 -0.02 23.08
N ARG A 457 -12.82 0.25 23.11
CA ARG A 457 -11.95 0.30 21.92
C ARG A 457 -12.01 -1.02 21.15
N LYS A 458 -11.79 -2.17 21.81
CA LYS A 458 -11.80 -3.50 21.18
C LYS A 458 -13.15 -3.86 20.56
N GLU A 459 -14.27 -3.44 21.17
CA GLU A 459 -15.60 -3.62 20.58
C GLU A 459 -15.81 -2.75 19.33
N ILE A 460 -15.30 -1.51 19.32
CA ILE A 460 -15.32 -0.63 18.15
C ILE A 460 -14.44 -1.18 17.03
N GLU A 461 -13.23 -1.65 17.34
CA GLU A 461 -12.31 -2.28 16.39
C GLU A 461 -12.96 -3.51 15.72
N LYS A 462 -13.65 -4.34 16.52
CA LYS A 462 -14.40 -5.49 15.99
C LYS A 462 -15.52 -5.06 15.03
N LYS A 463 -16.24 -3.98 15.34
CA LYS A 463 -17.26 -3.41 14.42
C LYS A 463 -16.61 -2.86 13.16
N ALA A 464 -15.52 -2.11 13.27
CA ALA A 464 -14.76 -1.56 12.15
C ALA A 464 -14.28 -2.68 11.21
N LYS A 465 -13.75 -3.77 11.77
CA LYS A 465 -13.35 -4.97 11.02
C LYS A 465 -14.54 -5.62 10.31
N GLY A 466 -15.69 -5.71 10.96
CA GLY A 466 -16.93 -6.19 10.34
C GLY A 466 -17.35 -5.33 9.14
N LYS A 467 -17.35 -4.01 9.29
CA LYS A 467 -17.69 -3.06 8.22
C LYS A 467 -16.69 -3.05 7.07
N LEU A 468 -15.39 -3.16 7.36
CA LEU A 468 -14.37 -3.27 6.33
C LEU A 468 -14.55 -4.54 5.50
N LYS A 469 -14.93 -5.65 6.15
CA LYS A 469 -15.28 -6.88 5.44
C LYS A 469 -16.46 -6.68 4.49
N ASP A 470 -17.46 -5.87 4.85
CA ASP A 470 -18.56 -5.53 3.94
C ASP A 470 -18.03 -4.79 2.68
N ALA A 471 -17.09 -3.85 2.84
CA ALA A 471 -16.43 -3.19 1.71
C ALA A 471 -15.63 -4.17 0.84
N THR A 472 -14.87 -5.08 1.45
CA THR A 472 -14.14 -6.14 0.74
C THR A 472 -15.09 -7.07 -0.01
N ASN A 473 -16.26 -7.39 0.55
CA ASN A 473 -17.27 -8.20 -0.12
C ASN A 473 -17.84 -7.49 -1.36
N ILE A 474 -18.08 -6.18 -1.30
CA ILE A 474 -18.49 -5.39 -2.46
C ILE A 474 -17.42 -5.47 -3.57
N LEU A 475 -16.15 -5.26 -3.24
CA LEU A 475 -15.05 -5.34 -4.21
C LEU A 475 -14.90 -6.76 -4.79
N ASN A 476 -15.04 -7.80 -3.96
CA ASN A 476 -15.07 -9.19 -4.43
C ASN A 476 -16.22 -9.43 -5.42
N LYS A 477 -17.39 -8.83 -5.17
CA LYS A 477 -18.54 -8.93 -6.08
C LYS A 477 -18.29 -8.26 -7.43
N ILE A 478 -17.59 -7.12 -7.42
CA ILE A 478 -17.12 -6.49 -8.67
C ILE A 478 -16.12 -7.42 -9.36
N ASN A 479 -15.16 -8.00 -8.65
CA ASN A 479 -14.19 -8.93 -9.23
C ASN A 479 -14.84 -10.20 -9.83
N GLU A 480 -15.97 -10.68 -9.29
CA GLU A 480 -16.74 -11.81 -9.85
C GLU A 480 -17.29 -11.52 -11.27
N LEU A 481 -17.40 -10.25 -11.68
CA LEU A 481 -17.80 -9.88 -13.06
C LEU A 481 -16.86 -10.48 -14.11
N SER A 482 -15.60 -10.75 -13.73
CA SER A 482 -14.59 -11.31 -14.63
C SER A 482 -15.02 -12.66 -15.22
N GLY A 483 -15.76 -13.47 -14.45
CA GLY A 483 -16.28 -14.76 -14.89
C GLY A 483 -17.39 -14.67 -15.95
N LYS A 484 -18.09 -13.52 -16.03
CA LYS A 484 -19.14 -13.26 -17.03
C LYS A 484 -18.63 -12.48 -18.24
N ALA A 485 -17.55 -11.72 -18.10
CA ALA A 485 -17.00 -10.85 -19.12
C ALA A 485 -16.10 -11.56 -20.17
N GLY A 486 -16.16 -12.90 -20.25
CA GLY A 486 -15.29 -13.70 -21.11
C GLY A 486 -15.37 -13.34 -22.60
N SER A 487 -16.51 -12.81 -23.06
CA SER A 487 -16.71 -12.33 -24.44
C SER A 487 -15.80 -11.17 -24.81
N TYR A 488 -15.38 -10.34 -23.86
CA TYR A 488 -14.52 -9.18 -24.11
C TYR A 488 -13.03 -9.47 -23.99
N MET A 489 -12.65 -10.64 -23.45
CA MET A 489 -11.26 -10.98 -23.17
C MET A 489 -10.35 -10.91 -24.40
N GLU A 490 -10.86 -11.27 -25.57
CA GLU A 490 -10.09 -11.25 -26.81
C GLU A 490 -9.73 -9.81 -27.23
N ALA A 491 -10.65 -8.85 -27.08
CA ALA A 491 -10.38 -7.44 -27.33
C ALA A 491 -9.24 -6.91 -26.45
N TYR A 492 -9.21 -7.30 -25.16
CA TYR A 492 -8.13 -6.92 -24.25
C TYR A 492 -6.79 -7.56 -24.61
N ARG A 493 -6.78 -8.78 -25.17
CA ARG A 493 -5.55 -9.40 -25.69
C ARG A 493 -5.04 -8.69 -26.93
N THR A 494 -5.92 -8.31 -27.85
CA THR A 494 -5.54 -7.49 -29.02
C THR A 494 -4.95 -6.16 -28.56
N LEU A 495 -5.57 -5.51 -27.58
CA LEU A 495 -5.06 -4.27 -27.01
C LEU A 495 -3.70 -4.44 -26.32
N GLN A 496 -3.51 -5.55 -25.60
CA GLN A 496 -2.20 -5.91 -25.03
C GLN A 496 -1.14 -6.05 -26.11
N GLN A 497 -1.45 -6.74 -27.20
CA GLN A 497 -0.53 -6.87 -28.33
C GLN A 497 -0.14 -5.50 -28.91
N TYR A 498 -1.10 -4.59 -29.11
CA TYR A 498 -0.82 -3.24 -29.60
C TYR A 498 0.04 -2.43 -28.63
N TYR A 499 -0.19 -2.58 -27.33
CA TYR A 499 0.62 -1.96 -26.29
C TYR A 499 2.06 -2.47 -26.32
N ASP A 500 2.26 -3.78 -26.40
CA ASP A 500 3.59 -4.38 -26.47
C ASP A 500 4.33 -3.95 -27.74
N GLU A 501 3.65 -3.90 -28.88
CA GLU A 501 4.19 -3.39 -30.15
C GLU A 501 4.59 -1.91 -30.04
N SER A 502 3.77 -1.06 -29.40
CA SER A 502 4.07 0.36 -29.18
C SER A 502 5.31 0.55 -28.27
N MET A 503 5.43 -0.25 -27.21
CA MET A 503 6.57 -0.22 -26.30
C MET A 503 7.86 -0.64 -27.03
N ILE A 504 7.80 -1.72 -27.81
CA ILE A 504 8.94 -2.21 -28.61
C ILE A 504 9.35 -1.18 -29.67
N PHE A 505 8.38 -0.58 -30.36
CA PHE A 505 8.63 0.46 -31.36
C PHE A 505 9.39 1.65 -30.76
N ASN A 506 9.03 2.06 -29.53
CA ASN A 506 9.68 3.14 -28.79
C ASN A 506 10.92 2.69 -27.99
N LYS A 507 11.44 1.48 -28.22
CA LYS A 507 12.64 0.91 -27.56
C LYS A 507 12.53 0.85 -26.03
N GLN A 508 11.31 0.72 -25.51
CA GLN A 508 11.06 0.54 -24.08
C GLN A 508 10.98 -0.93 -23.70
N SER A 509 11.28 -1.24 -22.44
CA SER A 509 11.10 -2.59 -21.92
C SER A 509 9.62 -2.88 -21.68
N VAL A 510 9.13 -4.00 -22.20
CA VAL A 510 7.81 -4.54 -21.84
C VAL A 510 7.88 -5.05 -20.39
N GLY A 511 7.18 -4.36 -19.50
CA GLY A 511 7.04 -4.78 -18.10
C GLY A 511 5.85 -5.73 -17.93
N ASP A 512 5.98 -6.70 -17.04
CA ASP A 512 4.91 -7.65 -16.74
C ASP A 512 3.77 -6.90 -16.00
N SER A 513 2.63 -6.75 -16.67
CA SER A 513 1.44 -6.05 -16.16
C SER A 513 0.43 -7.07 -15.62
N SER A 514 0.89 -7.98 -14.75
CA SER A 514 0.01 -8.97 -14.14
C SER A 514 -0.85 -8.31 -13.06
N TYR A 515 -2.16 -8.32 -13.29
CA TYR A 515 -3.16 -7.87 -12.31
C TYR A 515 -3.34 -8.94 -11.23
N GLN A 516 -3.13 -8.61 -9.95
CA GLN A 516 -3.41 -9.50 -8.83
C GLN A 516 -4.76 -9.24 -8.13
N GLY A 517 -5.64 -8.42 -8.71
CA GLY A 517 -6.81 -7.95 -7.97
C GLY A 517 -6.44 -6.73 -7.12
N ALA A 518 -7.22 -5.66 -7.19
CA ALA A 518 -7.20 -4.69 -6.10
C ALA A 518 -7.68 -5.42 -4.83
N GLN A 519 -6.85 -5.45 -3.80
CA GLN A 519 -7.18 -6.03 -2.51
C GLN A 519 -7.18 -4.91 -1.48
N LEU A 520 -8.26 -4.82 -0.71
CA LEU A 520 -8.30 -3.99 0.48
C LEU A 520 -7.64 -4.76 1.62
N ASP A 521 -6.91 -4.05 2.47
CA ASP A 521 -6.40 -4.60 3.71
C ASP A 521 -7.56 -5.15 4.56
N ASN A 522 -7.32 -6.25 5.27
CA ASN A 522 -8.33 -6.90 6.11
C ASN A 522 -8.38 -6.36 7.54
N ASP A 523 -7.46 -5.45 7.88
CA ASP A 523 -7.36 -4.80 9.18
C ASP A 523 -7.69 -3.31 9.05
N PRO A 524 -8.58 -2.74 9.89
CA PRO A 524 -8.96 -1.32 9.83
C PRO A 524 -7.80 -0.33 9.95
N TYR A 525 -6.79 -0.64 10.78
CA TYR A 525 -5.64 0.23 10.97
C TYR A 525 -4.73 0.18 9.75
N ASP A 526 -4.48 -1.00 9.20
CA ASP A 526 -3.68 -1.15 7.98
C ASP A 526 -4.39 -0.49 6.79
N ALA A 527 -5.68 -0.75 6.57
CA ALA A 527 -6.47 -0.15 5.47
C ALA A 527 -6.47 1.38 5.50
N SER A 528 -6.67 1.96 6.68
CA SER A 528 -6.71 3.42 6.81
C SER A 528 -5.32 4.04 6.72
N THR A 529 -4.26 3.31 7.08
CA THR A 529 -2.88 3.79 6.85
C THR A 529 -2.55 3.78 5.37
N SER A 530 -2.84 2.68 4.67
CA SER A 530 -2.67 2.59 3.21
C SER A 530 -3.45 3.70 2.50
N ALA A 531 -4.67 4.01 2.97
CA ALA A 531 -5.46 5.14 2.48
C ALA A 531 -4.79 6.51 2.74
N MET A 532 -4.20 6.72 3.93
CA MET A 532 -3.45 7.94 4.24
C MET A 532 -2.16 8.06 3.43
N ASP A 533 -1.41 6.97 3.25
CA ASP A 533 -0.19 6.94 2.44
C ASP A 533 -0.50 7.27 0.97
N ASN A 534 -1.61 6.74 0.42
CA ASN A 534 -2.09 7.10 -0.91
C ASN A 534 -2.46 8.59 -0.99
N MET A 535 -3.06 9.14 0.06
CA MET A 535 -3.36 10.57 0.15
C MET A 535 -2.10 11.43 0.23
N ASP A 536 -1.07 10.98 0.95
CA ASP A 536 0.24 11.64 1.02
C ASP A 536 0.88 11.67 -0.38
N GLY A 537 0.79 10.57 -1.12
CA GLY A 537 1.19 10.50 -2.54
C GLY A 537 0.41 11.47 -3.42
N LEU A 538 -0.91 11.54 -3.26
CA LEU A 538 -1.79 12.48 -3.96
C LEU A 538 -1.37 13.94 -3.76
N PHE A 539 -1.19 14.37 -2.50
CA PHE A 539 -0.74 15.74 -2.21
C PHE A 539 0.71 16.00 -2.62
N GLY A 540 1.56 14.97 -2.59
CA GLY A 540 2.92 15.03 -3.13
C GLY A 540 2.95 15.30 -4.64
N SER A 541 2.12 14.57 -5.41
CA SER A 541 1.97 14.78 -6.86
C SER A 541 1.35 16.15 -7.17
N MET A 542 0.32 16.58 -6.43
CA MET A 542 -0.24 17.93 -6.58
C MET A 542 0.81 19.02 -6.31
N GLY A 543 1.57 18.90 -5.22
CA GLY A 543 2.65 19.84 -4.91
C GLY A 543 3.73 19.88 -6.00
N SER A 544 4.12 18.72 -6.52
CA SER A 544 5.08 18.63 -7.64
C SER A 544 4.54 19.29 -8.91
N MET A 545 3.25 19.08 -9.21
CA MET A 545 2.58 19.67 -10.37
C MET A 545 2.60 21.20 -10.32
N LEU A 546 2.29 21.80 -9.16
CA LEU A 546 2.33 23.24 -8.93
C LEU A 546 3.73 23.86 -9.16
N THR A 547 4.78 23.04 -9.12
CA THR A 547 6.16 23.48 -9.33
C THR A 547 6.69 23.33 -10.77
N GLY A 548 5.90 22.83 -11.74
CA GLY A 548 6.17 23.07 -13.17
C GLY A 548 6.14 21.89 -14.17
N LEU A 549 5.26 20.89 -14.03
CA LEU A 549 5.11 19.80 -15.02
C LEU A 549 4.02 20.12 -16.08
N GLN A 550 4.30 21.02 -17.03
CA GLN A 550 3.33 21.42 -18.07
C GLN A 550 2.96 20.30 -19.05
N ASP A 551 3.92 19.45 -19.45
CA ASP A 551 3.67 18.44 -20.49
C ASP A 551 2.76 17.29 -20.00
N GLU A 552 2.89 16.88 -18.74
CA GLU A 552 2.03 15.84 -18.15
C GLU A 552 0.58 16.30 -18.01
N PHE A 553 0.38 17.60 -17.76
CA PHE A 553 -0.96 18.19 -17.71
C PHE A 553 -1.69 18.01 -19.05
N TYR A 554 -1.04 18.36 -20.17
CA TYR A 554 -1.66 18.22 -21.48
C TYR A 554 -1.98 16.76 -21.80
N GLN A 555 -1.10 15.81 -21.47
CA GLN A 555 -1.39 14.39 -21.66
C GLN A 555 -2.60 13.92 -20.83
N ASN A 556 -2.70 14.33 -19.57
CA ASN A 556 -3.78 13.91 -18.68
C ASN A 556 -5.13 14.49 -19.11
N GLU A 557 -5.17 15.77 -19.47
CA GLU A 557 -6.40 16.40 -19.95
C GLU A 557 -6.77 15.90 -21.34
N TYR A 558 -5.80 15.62 -22.21
CA TYR A 558 -6.05 14.95 -23.48
C TYR A 558 -6.69 13.57 -23.27
N ALA A 559 -6.13 12.77 -22.36
CA ALA A 559 -6.68 11.48 -21.99
C ALA A 559 -8.13 11.60 -21.48
N SER A 560 -8.38 12.56 -20.57
CA SER A 560 -9.72 12.78 -20.03
C SER A 560 -10.71 13.30 -21.06
N LEU A 561 -10.27 14.10 -22.04
CA LEU A 561 -11.13 14.72 -23.04
C LEU A 561 -11.54 13.75 -24.14
N TYR A 562 -10.61 12.93 -24.63
CA TYR A 562 -10.80 12.11 -25.83
C TYR A 562 -11.14 10.64 -25.58
N PHE A 563 -10.87 10.11 -24.38
CA PHE A 563 -11.12 8.70 -24.07
C PHE A 563 -12.29 8.54 -23.10
N HIS A 564 -13.15 7.56 -23.38
CA HIS A 564 -14.35 7.31 -22.60
C HIS A 564 -14.00 6.67 -21.26
N HIS A 565 -14.65 7.12 -20.20
CA HIS A 565 -14.57 6.48 -18.89
C HIS A 565 -15.80 5.60 -18.63
N PHE A 566 -15.66 4.70 -17.68
CA PHE A 566 -16.75 3.85 -17.21
C PHE A 566 -17.88 4.67 -16.58
N ASP A 567 -19.12 4.28 -16.86
CA ASP A 567 -20.27 4.83 -16.16
C ASP A 567 -20.39 4.15 -14.79
N ILE A 568 -19.84 4.79 -13.77
CA ILE A 568 -19.83 4.26 -12.40
C ILE A 568 -21.24 3.97 -11.86
N THR A 569 -22.28 4.60 -12.43
CA THR A 569 -23.66 4.41 -11.98
C THR A 569 -24.19 3.01 -12.25
N GLN A 570 -23.57 2.29 -13.18
CA GLN A 570 -23.89 0.91 -13.51
C GLN A 570 -23.54 -0.06 -12.36
N LEU A 571 -22.66 0.33 -11.43
CA LEU A 571 -22.37 -0.43 -10.22
C LEU A 571 -23.37 -0.20 -9.09
N GLY A 572 -24.32 0.73 -9.24
CA GLY A 572 -25.23 1.16 -8.18
C GLY A 572 -25.96 0.01 -7.48
N ASP A 573 -26.51 -0.94 -8.23
CA ASP A 573 -27.24 -2.08 -7.68
C ASP A 573 -26.31 -3.05 -6.93
N ILE A 574 -25.12 -3.35 -7.48
CA ILE A 574 -24.13 -4.24 -6.85
C ILE A 574 -23.62 -3.64 -5.54
N VAL A 575 -23.32 -2.34 -5.53
CA VAL A 575 -22.74 -1.66 -4.37
C VAL A 575 -23.79 -1.44 -3.27
N SER A 576 -25.05 -1.19 -3.65
CA SER A 576 -26.16 -1.00 -2.71
C SER A 576 -26.68 -2.33 -2.14
N ASN A 577 -26.63 -3.40 -2.93
CA ASN A 577 -27.09 -4.73 -2.54
C ASN A 577 -26.16 -5.83 -3.12
N PRO A 578 -25.08 -6.19 -2.41
CA PRO A 578 -24.07 -7.15 -2.91
C PRO A 578 -24.60 -8.56 -3.17
N ASP A 579 -25.76 -8.91 -2.58
CA ASP A 579 -26.43 -10.19 -2.77
C ASP A 579 -27.32 -10.21 -4.04
N SER A 580 -27.49 -9.08 -4.72
CA SER A 580 -28.24 -9.01 -5.98
C SER A 580 -27.58 -9.82 -7.10
N SER A 581 -28.40 -10.32 -8.02
CA SER A 581 -27.90 -10.97 -9.23
C SER A 581 -27.30 -9.94 -10.18
N ILE A 582 -26.08 -10.20 -10.65
CA ILE A 582 -25.42 -9.41 -11.70
C ILE A 582 -26.25 -9.47 -12.99
N GLY A 583 -26.81 -8.34 -13.42
CA GLY A 583 -27.56 -8.21 -14.67
C GLY A 583 -26.67 -8.21 -15.92
N ASP A 584 -27.25 -8.57 -17.06
CA ASP A 584 -26.54 -8.66 -18.34
C ASP A 584 -26.12 -7.28 -18.89
N ASP A 585 -26.93 -6.24 -18.64
CA ASP A 585 -26.65 -4.84 -19.05
C ASP A 585 -25.32 -4.31 -18.46
N LEU A 586 -24.96 -4.72 -17.24
CA LEU A 586 -23.68 -4.35 -16.63
C LEU A 586 -22.50 -5.04 -17.31
N VAL A 587 -22.69 -6.26 -17.83
CA VAL A 587 -21.62 -6.98 -18.52
C VAL A 587 -21.27 -6.28 -19.83
N GLU A 588 -22.24 -5.67 -20.53
CA GLU A 588 -21.98 -4.90 -21.75
C GLU A 588 -21.08 -3.67 -21.51
N GLN A 589 -21.17 -3.09 -20.31
CA GLN A 589 -20.35 -1.94 -19.88
C GLN A 589 -18.89 -2.32 -19.61
N LEU A 590 -18.55 -3.62 -19.60
CA LEU A 590 -17.17 -4.11 -19.43
C LEU A 590 -16.37 -4.14 -20.74
N SER A 591 -16.97 -3.73 -21.85
CA SER A 591 -16.23 -3.53 -23.10
C SER A 591 -15.17 -2.42 -22.95
N ILE A 592 -14.04 -2.55 -23.66
CA ILE A 592 -12.95 -1.57 -23.58
C ILE A 592 -13.39 -0.15 -23.98
N HIS A 593 -14.26 -0.01 -24.99
CA HIS A 593 -14.81 1.28 -25.45
C HIS A 593 -15.59 2.06 -24.38
N LYS A 594 -15.90 1.41 -23.24
CA LYS A 594 -16.59 2.01 -22.10
C LYS A 594 -15.68 2.21 -20.90
N GLN A 595 -14.38 1.91 -20.96
CA GLN A 595 -13.45 2.05 -19.83
C GLN A 595 -12.01 2.38 -20.29
N GLU A 596 -11.91 3.18 -21.34
CA GLU A 596 -10.65 3.54 -21.99
C GLU A 596 -9.76 4.37 -21.05
N LEU A 597 -10.36 5.30 -20.30
CA LEU A 597 -9.63 6.15 -19.36
C LEU A 597 -9.06 5.34 -18.19
N GLU A 598 -9.81 4.38 -17.66
CA GLU A 598 -9.35 3.46 -16.62
C GLU A 598 -8.24 2.55 -17.14
N TYR A 599 -8.32 2.10 -18.40
CA TYR A 599 -7.22 1.36 -19.03
C TYR A 599 -5.97 2.21 -19.20
N ILE A 600 -6.08 3.49 -19.61
CA ILE A 600 -4.94 4.41 -19.66
C ILE A 600 -4.30 4.56 -18.28
N LEU A 601 -5.12 4.66 -17.24
CA LEU A 601 -4.68 4.83 -15.85
C LEU A 601 -3.97 3.58 -15.31
N TYR A 602 -4.63 2.41 -15.36
CA TYR A 602 -4.15 1.20 -14.69
C TYR A 602 -3.44 0.21 -15.62
N GLY A 603 -3.92 0.08 -16.87
CA GLY A 603 -3.32 -0.78 -17.90
C GLY A 603 -3.53 -2.27 -17.70
N PHE A 604 -4.57 -2.69 -16.97
CA PHE A 604 -4.89 -4.10 -16.84
C PHE A 604 -5.56 -4.62 -18.11
N HIS A 605 -5.02 -5.71 -18.66
CA HIS A 605 -5.51 -6.35 -19.89
C HIS A 605 -6.64 -7.35 -19.61
N ASN A 606 -7.60 -6.96 -18.76
CA ASN A 606 -8.81 -7.74 -18.51
C ASN A 606 -10.01 -6.83 -18.24
N PRO A 607 -11.25 -7.29 -18.51
CA PRO A 607 -12.44 -6.42 -18.52
C PRO A 607 -12.84 -5.78 -17.17
N VAL A 608 -12.32 -6.28 -16.05
CA VAL A 608 -12.77 -5.87 -14.71
C VAL A 608 -11.65 -5.20 -13.90
N GLY A 609 -10.39 -5.51 -14.19
CA GLY A 609 -9.26 -5.07 -13.39
C GLY A 609 -9.14 -3.55 -13.30
N ASN A 610 -9.37 -2.82 -14.40
CA ASN A 610 -9.28 -1.37 -14.40
C ASN A 610 -10.41 -0.73 -13.57
N ILE A 611 -11.64 -1.26 -13.67
CA ILE A 611 -12.80 -0.78 -12.89
C ILE A 611 -12.60 -1.08 -11.40
N SER A 612 -12.17 -2.29 -11.05
CA SER A 612 -11.90 -2.66 -9.65
C SER A 612 -10.78 -1.80 -9.04
N ALA A 613 -9.74 -1.49 -9.81
CA ALA A 613 -8.68 -0.60 -9.38
C ALA A 613 -9.20 0.82 -9.15
N ALA A 614 -9.95 1.39 -10.10
CA ALA A 614 -10.61 2.69 -9.96
C ALA A 614 -11.47 2.73 -8.70
N TYR A 615 -12.35 1.75 -8.52
CA TYR A 615 -13.23 1.65 -7.35
C TYR A 615 -12.44 1.61 -6.04
N SER A 616 -11.40 0.79 -5.97
CA SER A 616 -10.57 0.64 -4.77
C SER A 616 -9.79 1.90 -4.41
N GLU A 617 -9.28 2.63 -5.42
CA GLU A 617 -8.50 3.84 -5.20
C GLU A 617 -9.41 5.01 -4.75
N ILE A 618 -10.60 5.14 -5.33
CA ILE A 618 -11.62 6.09 -4.85
C ILE A 618 -12.03 5.75 -3.41
N PHE A 619 -12.29 4.47 -3.11
CA PHE A 619 -12.60 4.05 -1.76
C PHE A 619 -11.48 4.43 -0.77
N GLY A 620 -10.21 4.26 -1.16
CA GLY A 620 -9.05 4.70 -0.38
C GLY A 620 -9.08 6.20 -0.09
N VAL A 621 -9.27 7.05 -1.10
CA VAL A 621 -9.38 8.51 -0.90
C VAL A 621 -10.55 8.87 0.02
N ARG A 622 -11.73 8.25 -0.18
CA ARG A 622 -12.90 8.48 0.69
C ARG A 622 -12.63 8.03 2.12
N LEU A 623 -12.00 6.87 2.31
CA LEU A 623 -11.62 6.35 3.62
C LEU A 623 -10.66 7.30 4.34
N ALA A 624 -9.67 7.86 3.65
CA ALA A 624 -8.73 8.82 4.22
C ALA A 624 -9.46 10.09 4.71
N ILE A 625 -10.27 10.70 3.84
CA ILE A 625 -11.04 11.91 4.18
C ILE A 625 -12.01 11.65 5.32
N ARG A 626 -12.78 10.56 5.28
CA ARG A 626 -13.75 10.24 6.33
C ARG A 626 -13.09 9.85 7.65
N THR A 627 -11.90 9.23 7.62
CA THR A 627 -11.13 8.95 8.84
C THR A 627 -10.63 10.26 9.48
N MET A 628 -10.18 11.23 8.68
CA MET A 628 -9.84 12.58 9.17
C MET A 628 -11.05 13.23 9.87
N GLU A 629 -12.22 13.21 9.23
CA GLU A 629 -13.45 13.73 9.86
C GLU A 629 -13.83 12.95 11.13
N GLY A 630 -13.60 11.64 11.14
CA GLY A 630 -13.82 10.76 12.28
C GLY A 630 -12.95 11.12 13.48
N LEU A 631 -11.69 11.52 13.26
CA LEU A 631 -10.78 12.00 14.30
C LEU A 631 -11.32 13.28 14.93
N VAL A 632 -11.77 14.23 14.10
CA VAL A 632 -12.38 15.49 14.57
C VAL A 632 -13.63 15.20 15.41
N LYS A 633 -14.55 14.37 14.88
CA LYS A 633 -15.81 14.02 15.55
C LYS A 633 -15.61 13.28 16.87
N SER A 634 -14.60 12.40 16.92
CA SER A 634 -14.33 11.55 18.07
C SER A 634 -13.36 12.18 19.07
N SER A 635 -12.79 13.36 18.77
CA SER A 635 -11.74 14.05 19.56
C SER A 635 -12.04 14.20 21.06
N LYS A 636 -13.32 14.16 21.46
CA LYS A 636 -13.78 14.30 22.85
C LYS A 636 -13.76 13.00 23.68
N LEU A 637 -13.43 11.84 23.09
CA LEU A 637 -13.44 10.54 23.79
C LEU A 637 -12.27 10.35 24.78
N GLY A 638 -11.32 11.28 24.87
CA GLY A 638 -10.35 11.39 25.97
C GLY A 638 -9.19 10.38 26.00
N ASN A 639 -9.32 9.24 25.32
CA ASN A 639 -8.27 8.24 25.10
C ASN A 639 -7.87 8.17 23.61
N PRO A 640 -6.59 8.37 23.24
CA PRO A 640 -6.15 8.45 21.85
C PRO A 640 -6.46 7.21 21.00
N LEU A 641 -6.30 6.00 21.55
CA LEU A 641 -6.55 4.76 20.82
C LEU A 641 -8.05 4.51 20.64
N LEU A 642 -8.88 4.90 21.62
CA LEU A 642 -10.34 4.88 21.47
C LEU A 642 -10.80 5.87 20.38
N ILE A 643 -10.21 7.07 20.36
CA ILE A 643 -10.48 8.08 19.33
C ILE A 643 -10.14 7.55 17.95
N LEU A 644 -8.97 6.91 17.79
CA LEU A 644 -8.59 6.29 16.53
C LEU A 644 -9.57 5.18 16.13
N ALA A 645 -9.86 4.22 17.01
CA ALA A 645 -10.81 3.15 16.70
C ALA A 645 -12.18 3.69 16.24
N ALA A 646 -12.71 4.71 16.92
CA ALA A 646 -13.96 5.36 16.54
C ALA A 646 -13.87 6.10 15.20
N ALA A 647 -12.74 6.78 14.95
CA ALA A 647 -12.47 7.45 13.69
C ALA A 647 -12.37 6.48 12.50
N LEU A 648 -11.73 5.32 12.69
CA LEU A 648 -11.65 4.26 11.68
C LEU A 648 -13.02 3.67 11.38
N LEU A 649 -13.82 3.36 12.41
CA LEU A 649 -15.19 2.88 12.23
C LEU A 649 -16.02 3.88 11.42
N TYR A 650 -16.00 5.16 11.82
CA TYR A 650 -16.69 6.22 11.10
C TYR A 650 -16.17 6.38 9.66
N GLY A 651 -14.84 6.33 9.48
CA GLY A 651 -14.18 6.40 8.19
C GLY A 651 -14.67 5.34 7.21
N ILE A 652 -14.69 4.09 7.66
CA ILE A 652 -15.15 2.93 6.88
C ILE A 652 -16.64 3.03 6.57
N GLU A 653 -17.48 3.29 7.58
CA GLU A 653 -18.94 3.37 7.38
C GLU A 653 -19.31 4.47 6.38
N MET A 654 -18.70 5.65 6.51
CA MET A 654 -18.99 6.76 5.63
C MET A 654 -18.36 6.59 4.25
N ALA A 655 -17.18 5.97 4.13
CA ALA A 655 -16.60 5.67 2.81
C ALA A 655 -17.47 4.68 2.02
N ILE A 656 -18.07 3.67 2.68
CA ILE A 656 -19.05 2.78 2.04
C ILE A 656 -20.27 3.58 1.56
N VAL A 657 -20.82 4.44 2.43
CA VAL A 657 -21.96 5.31 2.06
C VAL A 657 -21.61 6.21 0.88
N ASP A 658 -20.41 6.77 0.85
CA ASP A 658 -19.95 7.62 -0.23
C ASP A 658 -19.83 6.86 -1.55
N MET A 659 -19.30 5.63 -1.53
CA MET A 659 -19.24 4.78 -2.73
C MET A 659 -20.62 4.39 -3.23
N ILE A 660 -21.57 4.08 -2.33
CA ILE A 660 -22.97 3.85 -2.70
C ILE A 660 -23.54 5.09 -3.41
N GLN A 661 -23.34 6.29 -2.85
CA GLN A 661 -23.85 7.51 -3.44
C GLN A 661 -23.19 7.84 -4.79
N LEU A 662 -21.87 7.67 -4.90
CA LEU A 662 -21.13 7.86 -6.14
C LEU A 662 -21.64 6.89 -7.23
N CYS A 663 -21.84 5.62 -6.90
CA CYS A 663 -22.40 4.62 -7.81
C CYS A 663 -23.91 4.79 -8.06
N GLN A 664 -24.62 5.67 -7.37
CA GLN A 664 -26.03 5.97 -7.66
C GLN A 664 -26.21 7.26 -8.45
N LYS A 665 -25.34 8.25 -8.22
CA LYS A 665 -25.50 9.61 -8.77
C LYS A 665 -24.42 10.01 -9.77
N GLY A 666 -23.28 9.33 -9.79
CA GLY A 666 -22.10 9.71 -10.57
C GLY A 666 -21.25 10.83 -9.93
N SER A 667 -21.71 11.40 -8.82
CA SER A 667 -21.03 12.45 -8.06
C SER A 667 -21.26 12.36 -6.56
N ILE A 668 -20.36 12.96 -5.78
CA ILE A 668 -20.42 13.03 -4.32
C ILE A 668 -19.74 14.29 -3.78
N GLU A 669 -20.21 14.83 -2.66
CA GLU A 669 -19.51 15.92 -1.95
C GLU A 669 -18.19 15.41 -1.38
N LEU A 670 -17.09 16.15 -1.55
CA LEU A 670 -15.75 15.77 -1.12
C LEU A 670 -15.67 15.50 0.39
N SER A 671 -16.29 16.36 1.19
CA SER A 671 -16.32 16.26 2.65
C SER A 671 -17.65 16.74 3.22
N ALA A 672 -18.02 16.29 4.42
CA ALA A 672 -19.17 16.83 5.15
C ALA A 672 -19.01 18.31 5.53
N TYR A 673 -17.77 18.80 5.62
CA TYR A 673 -17.45 20.19 6.00
C TYR A 673 -17.19 21.08 4.79
N LEU A 674 -16.87 20.49 3.63
CA LEU A 674 -16.63 21.20 2.38
C LEU A 674 -17.54 20.66 1.28
N LYS A 675 -18.56 21.45 0.93
CA LYS A 675 -19.57 21.15 -0.10
C LYS A 675 -19.04 21.37 -1.51
N VAL A 676 -17.97 20.67 -1.84
CA VAL A 676 -17.37 20.65 -3.16
C VAL A 676 -17.76 19.34 -3.83
N GLU A 677 -18.46 19.43 -4.95
CA GLU A 677 -18.89 18.24 -5.69
C GLU A 677 -17.73 17.65 -6.52
N MET A 678 -17.55 16.35 -6.39
CA MET A 678 -16.58 15.54 -7.13
C MET A 678 -17.33 14.49 -7.94
N THR A 679 -17.18 14.54 -9.26
CA THR A 679 -17.69 13.51 -10.15
C THR A 679 -16.72 12.33 -10.22
N TYR A 680 -17.18 11.17 -10.72
CA TYR A 680 -16.29 10.04 -10.99
C TYR A 680 -15.13 10.40 -11.93
N ARG A 681 -15.42 11.20 -12.98
CA ARG A 681 -14.40 11.69 -13.91
C ARG A 681 -13.37 12.58 -13.22
N ASP A 682 -13.76 13.39 -12.22
CA ASP A 682 -12.81 14.21 -11.46
C ASP A 682 -11.82 13.35 -10.66
N TYR A 683 -12.26 12.22 -10.08
CA TYR A 683 -11.35 11.28 -9.42
C TYR A 683 -10.36 10.66 -10.39
N LEU A 684 -10.81 10.20 -11.57
CA LEU A 684 -9.91 9.65 -12.59
C LEU A 684 -8.87 10.67 -13.06
N ARG A 685 -9.29 11.93 -13.22
CA ARG A 685 -8.37 13.04 -13.55
C ARG A 685 -7.31 13.22 -12.46
N VAL A 686 -7.68 13.19 -11.19
CA VAL A 686 -6.73 13.24 -10.06
C VAL A 686 -5.76 12.06 -10.12
N PHE A 687 -6.24 10.85 -10.35
CA PHE A 687 -5.39 9.65 -10.39
C PHE A 687 -4.42 9.65 -11.57
N LEU A 688 -4.76 10.24 -12.71
CA LEU A 688 -3.84 10.40 -13.85
C LEU A 688 -2.56 11.18 -13.47
N PHE A 689 -2.63 12.07 -12.47
CA PHE A 689 -1.47 12.78 -11.91
C PHE A 689 -0.69 11.94 -10.89
N ILE A 690 -1.35 11.05 -10.16
CA ILE A 690 -0.68 10.17 -9.17
C ILE A 690 0.14 9.10 -9.88
N HIS A 691 -0.44 8.47 -10.91
CA HIS A 691 0.21 7.42 -11.70
C HIS A 691 1.06 8.01 -12.84
N SER A 692 1.98 8.91 -12.52
CA SER A 692 2.87 9.51 -13.53
C SER A 692 3.86 8.48 -14.09
N ASN A 693 3.51 7.95 -15.27
CA ASN A 693 4.40 7.16 -16.12
C ASN A 693 4.06 7.47 -17.58
N ASN A 694 4.67 8.54 -18.10
CA ASN A 694 4.32 9.09 -19.41
C ASN A 694 4.46 8.07 -20.53
N ASP A 695 5.53 7.29 -20.56
CA ASP A 695 5.78 6.31 -21.63
C ASP A 695 4.70 5.23 -21.69
N ARG A 696 4.36 4.62 -20.54
CA ARG A 696 3.30 3.59 -20.49
C ARG A 696 1.93 4.17 -20.82
N LYS A 697 1.64 5.38 -20.33
CA LYS A 697 0.39 6.10 -20.59
C LYS A 697 0.24 6.40 -22.08
N MET A 698 1.30 6.90 -22.73
CA MET A 698 1.35 7.15 -24.16
C MET A 698 1.13 5.86 -24.95
N SER A 699 1.81 4.76 -24.60
CA SER A 699 1.56 3.48 -25.28
C SER A 699 0.12 2.98 -25.12
N ARG A 700 -0.50 3.15 -23.94
CA ARG A 700 -1.92 2.78 -23.75
C ARG A 700 -2.84 3.65 -24.62
N MET A 701 -2.60 4.96 -24.70
CA MET A 701 -3.33 5.87 -25.58
C MET A 701 -3.18 5.51 -27.06
N LEU A 702 -1.94 5.30 -27.54
CA LEU A 702 -1.67 4.90 -28.92
C LEU A 702 -2.29 3.55 -29.28
N SER A 703 -2.33 2.62 -28.33
CA SER A 703 -2.95 1.31 -28.50
C SER A 703 -4.48 1.41 -28.62
N LEU A 704 -5.10 2.27 -27.82
CA LEU A 704 -6.53 2.55 -27.91
C LEU A 704 -6.89 3.26 -29.22
N ILE A 705 -6.09 4.26 -29.64
CA ILE A 705 -6.28 4.93 -30.93
C ILE A 705 -6.25 3.91 -32.06
N ARG A 706 -5.27 3.01 -32.07
CA ARG A 706 -5.20 1.92 -33.05
C ARG A 706 -6.38 0.97 -32.96
N PHE A 707 -6.79 0.63 -31.74
CA PHE A 707 -7.91 -0.29 -31.50
C PHE A 707 -9.24 0.28 -32.02
N ASN A 708 -9.46 1.58 -31.82
CA ASN A 708 -10.70 2.25 -32.20
C ASN A 708 -10.77 2.57 -33.70
N THR A 709 -9.66 3.04 -34.28
CA THR A 709 -9.61 3.50 -35.68
C THR A 709 -9.12 2.44 -36.67
N GLY A 710 -8.46 1.38 -36.19
CA GLY A 710 -7.73 0.43 -37.02
C GLY A 710 -6.43 0.98 -37.63
N ILE A 711 -6.12 2.27 -37.43
CA ILE A 711 -4.93 2.93 -37.99
C ILE A 711 -3.74 2.69 -37.06
N ASN A 712 -2.63 2.14 -37.60
CA ASN A 712 -1.42 1.92 -36.82
C ASN A 712 -0.55 3.21 -36.73
N PRO A 713 -0.45 3.87 -35.56
CA PRO A 713 0.31 5.13 -35.44
C PRO A 713 1.80 4.97 -35.75
N ALA A 714 2.37 3.77 -35.58
CA ALA A 714 3.77 3.48 -35.88
C ALA A 714 4.09 3.49 -37.39
N GLU A 715 3.07 3.48 -38.25
CA GLU A 715 3.20 3.47 -39.72
C GLU A 715 2.71 4.77 -40.37
N ARG A 716 2.28 5.75 -39.58
CA ARG A 716 1.68 6.99 -40.08
C ARG A 716 2.62 8.16 -39.84
N ALA A 717 3.18 8.69 -40.92
CA ALA A 717 4.14 9.78 -40.87
C ALA A 717 3.47 11.13 -40.58
N THR A 718 4.17 11.99 -39.85
CA THR A 718 3.72 13.35 -39.53
C THR A 718 4.57 14.43 -40.20
N TYR A 719 5.66 14.02 -40.83
CA TYR A 719 6.61 14.87 -41.53
C TYR A 719 6.89 14.34 -42.93
N SER A 720 6.97 15.28 -43.88
CA SER A 720 7.31 15.00 -45.26
C SER A 720 8.41 15.93 -45.75
N SER A 721 9.42 15.35 -46.40
CA SER A 721 10.46 16.06 -47.13
C SER A 721 10.38 15.65 -48.60
N GLY A 722 10.10 16.62 -49.47
CA GLY A 722 10.00 16.39 -50.91
C GLY A 722 11.14 17.05 -51.66
N GLU A 723 11.87 16.28 -52.46
CA GLU A 723 12.92 16.78 -53.36
C GLU A 723 12.45 16.67 -54.81
N VAL A 724 12.60 17.75 -55.57
CA VAL A 724 12.19 17.82 -56.97
C VAL A 724 13.32 18.37 -57.82
N ARG A 725 13.57 17.71 -58.94
CA ARG A 725 14.43 18.18 -60.01
C ARG A 725 13.57 18.67 -61.17
N ILE A 726 13.66 19.96 -61.46
CA ILE A 726 12.88 20.63 -62.53
C ILE A 726 13.84 21.11 -63.59
N GLY A 727 13.57 20.76 -64.85
CA GLY A 727 14.35 21.15 -66.02
C GLY A 727 13.72 22.31 -66.80
N MET A 728 14.57 23.18 -67.36
CA MET A 728 14.17 24.20 -68.34
C MET A 728 15.21 24.29 -69.46
N LYS A 729 14.76 24.39 -70.71
CA LYS A 729 15.65 24.58 -71.86
C LYS A 729 16.23 26.00 -71.91
N LEU A 730 17.55 26.09 -72.01
CA LEU A 730 18.28 27.34 -72.23
C LEU A 730 18.14 27.77 -73.70
N TRP A 731 18.00 29.08 -73.94
CA TRP A 731 17.77 29.60 -75.29
C TRP A 731 19.07 29.97 -76.01
N PHE A 732 20.06 30.49 -75.30
CA PHE A 732 21.20 31.12 -75.97
C PHE A 732 22.55 30.48 -75.61
N LEU A 733 22.88 30.30 -74.32
CA LEU A 733 24.29 30.09 -73.92
C LEU A 733 24.49 28.98 -72.86
N PRO A 734 24.21 27.70 -73.18
CA PRO A 734 24.39 26.58 -72.24
C PRO A 734 25.85 26.38 -71.80
N GLY A 735 26.81 26.64 -72.69
CA GLY A 735 28.24 26.47 -72.39
C GLY A 735 28.79 27.47 -71.35
N ILE A 736 28.29 28.72 -71.38
CA ILE A 736 28.68 29.75 -70.41
C ILE A 736 28.09 29.42 -69.03
N MET A 737 26.85 28.95 -69.00
CA MET A 737 26.19 28.56 -67.76
C MET A 737 26.88 27.38 -67.06
N ARG A 738 27.42 26.40 -67.81
CA ARG A 738 28.24 25.30 -67.25
C ARG A 738 29.54 25.78 -66.60
N MET A 739 30.19 26.79 -67.18
CA MET A 739 31.39 27.39 -66.58
C MET A 739 31.04 28.23 -65.36
N PHE A 740 29.86 28.84 -65.34
CA PHE A 740 29.37 29.61 -64.21
C PHE A 740 28.99 28.71 -63.03
N SER A 741 28.20 27.64 -63.24
CA SER A 741 27.78 26.73 -62.16
C SER A 741 28.95 26.01 -61.48
N SER A 742 29.96 25.61 -62.26
CA SER A 742 31.19 24.99 -61.73
C SER A 742 32.09 25.94 -60.95
N ALA A 743 31.95 27.26 -61.16
CA ALA A 743 32.66 28.29 -60.40
C ALA A 743 31.94 28.73 -59.11
N THR A 744 30.61 28.48 -59.00
CA THR A 744 29.78 29.03 -57.91
C THR A 744 29.36 28.03 -56.84
N ASN A 745 29.82 26.77 -56.86
CA ASN A 745 29.40 25.72 -55.91
C ASN A 745 27.86 25.65 -55.73
N SER A 746 27.10 25.87 -56.82
CA SER A 746 25.65 25.78 -56.78
C SER A 746 25.20 24.33 -56.92
N GLU A 747 24.17 23.91 -56.17
CA GLU A 747 23.53 22.59 -56.26
C GLU A 747 22.77 22.35 -57.60
N ASP A 748 22.68 23.37 -58.46
CA ASP A 748 22.02 23.28 -59.75
C ASP A 748 22.92 22.69 -60.84
N GLU A 749 22.33 21.89 -61.73
CA GLU A 749 23.06 21.16 -62.76
C GLU A 749 22.70 21.64 -64.17
N VAL A 750 23.68 21.60 -65.09
CA VAL A 750 23.45 21.96 -66.50
C VAL A 750 23.87 20.80 -67.40
N GLU A 751 22.90 20.00 -67.83
CA GLU A 751 23.12 18.87 -68.74
C GLU A 751 22.63 19.22 -70.16
N GLY A 752 23.45 18.97 -71.17
CA GLY A 752 23.11 19.31 -72.55
C GLY A 752 22.78 20.81 -72.72
N ASN A 753 21.55 21.10 -73.14
CA ASN A 753 20.99 22.45 -73.29
C ASN A 753 19.87 22.73 -72.24
N ARG A 754 19.88 22.01 -71.12
CA ARG A 754 18.90 22.14 -70.04
C ARG A 754 19.57 22.58 -68.76
N TYR A 755 18.88 23.45 -68.03
CA TYR A 755 19.21 23.82 -66.66
C TYR A 755 18.28 23.06 -65.74
N TYR A 756 18.82 22.42 -64.71
CA TYR A 756 18.08 21.71 -63.69
C TYR A 756 18.21 22.43 -62.35
N ALA A 757 17.07 22.79 -61.78
CA ALA A 757 16.98 23.29 -60.42
C ALA A 757 16.56 22.13 -59.51
N ILE A 758 17.37 21.85 -58.50
CA ILE A 758 17.04 20.90 -57.43
C ILE A 758 16.47 21.73 -56.27
N LYS A 759 15.28 21.36 -55.80
CA LYS A 759 14.58 22.04 -54.71
C LYS A 759 14.02 21.03 -53.73
N GLN A 760 14.26 21.29 -52.46
CA GLN A 760 13.69 20.55 -51.35
C GLN A 760 12.70 21.44 -50.60
N ALA A 761 11.57 20.87 -50.19
CA ALA A 761 10.67 21.50 -49.24
C ALA A 761 10.24 20.49 -48.17
N ASP A 762 10.11 21.00 -46.96
CA ASP A 762 9.69 20.23 -45.80
C ASP A 762 8.32 20.70 -45.31
N TYR A 763 7.54 19.77 -44.75
CA TYR A 763 6.28 20.07 -44.09
C TYR A 763 6.09 19.14 -42.88
N SER A 764 5.71 19.71 -41.74
CA SER A 764 5.26 19.00 -40.54
C SER A 764 3.83 19.43 -40.25
N TYR A 765 3.01 18.49 -39.80
CA TYR A 765 1.82 18.87 -39.05
C TYR A 765 2.18 19.53 -37.72
#